data_AF-A0A1B2DCD6-F1
#
_entry.id   AF-A0A1B2DCD6-F1
#
_cell.length_a   1.000
_cell.length_b   1.000
_cell.length_c   1.000
_cell.angle_alpha   90.00
_cell.angle_beta   90.00
_cell.angle_gamma   90.00
#
_symmetry.space_group_name_H-M   'P 1'
#
loop_
_entity.id
_entity.type
_entity.pdbx_description
1 polymer ?
#
loop_
_entity_poly.entity_id
_entity_poly.type
_entity_poly.pdbx_seq_one_letter_code
_entity_poly.pdbx_strand_id
1 'polypeptide(L)'
;MKVRRLLWLLNHDTLSKFELPLIKNLGFEIYTPKSTIKEILQSSGSITFEYDHTLTIPEEDLKLLNEYDFFSTTNMPLYIKKIINEHFHTAITYTDTAFVLLRKLIHNFNGEIFFRAFGVGPSKFKNYTDLINFYFTENDHHKLKQISKRFWFSQCYSNLLEIEDDFYKKNAVYMPLGLPNEFYEIENEWIGNQDKILFFCTRIKYIAESEKVYNQFKKDFSGFDYIIAGNQPVPVDDEKVTGFLEREQLNELYKNCKVMYYHSTHPRHLHYHPLEAMIAGMPVVYMEGSLLSNLAKDTQQAGCCNNIKEARMKIKKIIGGDKELINNIINDQKGILHKFSYEYNKLLWEQNFIPIVNAPAPVLKESAKKIALFLTESEWSIYKEDYVQVVKMLNAGLKKLDEKNSITFNILGNKFDTNRDFMELLKDGVSIRDFKLQEVSLKSTIESLALLFQNEQLWHNSYIMPVDYARNYVDADYWLFLNHELDEPIAPIKPYGIYIDNLGERFYNTISDFRISNYKNASFLFTSSLQTKIDLVKHVGIAEEKISIIPFVFSDSHAEESPSIESYYLLEVDSKKINHIKRLLTDLQEYYRLSGRTEKVKIHLNNYKFDGNDDYDARIIFSNMIKESKFLKNKVTMYFDLKSNEYNALYSHAKKIIIIHDLKHVYFKLAKAMQYKKETILHNFPFYKDFENALNYTFNYKNFASNDNVLFEVFSESIEDKQVDAKLEHIHMNAMNEIAQVWRKLL
;
A
#
# COMPACT_ATOMS: atom_id res chain seq x y z
N MET A 1 -11.66 22.23 20.02
CA MET A 1 -10.25 21.93 19.69
C MET A 1 -10.23 20.68 18.81
N LYS A 2 -9.37 20.63 17.78
CA LYS A 2 -9.21 19.40 16.97
C LYS A 2 -8.68 18.30 17.90
N VAL A 3 -9.31 17.14 17.89
CA VAL A 3 -8.92 15.99 18.72
C VAL A 3 -7.49 15.58 18.34
N ARG A 4 -6.59 15.45 19.34
CA ARG A 4 -5.22 15.00 19.12
C ARG A 4 -5.17 13.48 19.21
N ARG A 5 -4.69 12.82 18.16
CA ARG A 5 -4.57 11.36 18.12
C ARG A 5 -3.16 10.93 17.77
N LEU A 6 -2.68 9.90 18.46
CA LEU A 6 -1.31 9.41 18.36
C LEU A 6 -1.28 7.90 18.14
N LEU A 7 -0.45 7.46 17.18
CA LEU A 7 -0.08 6.06 17.00
C LEU A 7 1.13 5.75 17.90
N TRP A 8 0.96 4.93 18.94
CA TRP A 8 2.06 4.48 19.79
C TRP A 8 2.42 3.05 19.40
N LEU A 9 3.46 2.91 18.56
CA LEU A 9 3.79 1.67 17.86
C LEU A 9 5.03 1.01 18.47
N LEU A 10 5.02 0.84 19.79
CA LEU A 10 6.16 0.29 20.55
C LEU A 10 5.87 -1.07 21.17
N ASN A 11 4.64 -1.28 21.67
CA ASN A 11 4.20 -2.49 22.37
C ASN A 11 5.21 -3.00 23.41
N HIS A 12 5.91 -2.11 24.12
CA HIS A 12 6.87 -2.47 25.17
C HIS A 12 6.25 -2.29 26.55
N ASP A 13 6.32 -3.31 27.41
CA ASP A 13 5.61 -3.39 28.70
C ASP A 13 5.93 -2.21 29.63
N THR A 14 7.20 -2.09 30.06
CA THR A 14 7.60 -1.03 31.00
C THR A 14 7.33 0.37 30.47
N LEU A 15 7.59 0.62 29.18
CA LEU A 15 7.33 1.91 28.55
C LEU A 15 5.84 2.21 28.50
N SER A 16 5.00 1.22 28.18
CA SER A 16 3.56 1.40 28.07
C SER A 16 2.93 1.85 29.39
N LYS A 17 3.41 1.30 30.51
CA LYS A 17 2.95 1.64 31.87
C LYS A 17 3.29 3.08 32.29
N PHE A 18 4.27 3.71 31.65
CA PHE A 18 4.68 5.09 31.93
C PHE A 18 4.22 6.09 30.85
N GLU A 19 4.58 5.83 29.59
CA GLU A 19 4.35 6.76 28.48
C GLU A 19 2.88 6.90 28.12
N LEU A 20 2.09 5.82 28.16
CA LEU A 20 0.66 5.91 27.76
C LEU A 20 -0.15 6.79 28.73
N PRO A 21 -0.03 6.64 30.06
CA PRO A 21 -0.64 7.59 31.00
C PRO A 21 -0.14 9.03 30.81
N LEU A 22 1.16 9.22 30.56
CA LEU A 22 1.73 10.53 30.29
C LEU A 22 1.11 11.18 29.05
N ILE A 23 1.09 10.46 27.91
CA ILE A 23 0.54 10.92 26.64
C ILE A 23 -0.96 11.24 26.78
N LYS A 24 -1.71 10.41 27.50
CA LYS A 24 -3.13 10.66 27.80
C LYS A 24 -3.32 11.96 28.59
N ASN A 25 -2.49 12.20 29.60
CA ASN A 25 -2.52 13.43 30.39
C ASN A 25 -2.07 14.68 29.61
N LEU A 26 -1.32 14.50 28.52
CA LEU A 26 -1.01 15.56 27.55
C LEU A 26 -2.16 15.85 26.56
N GLY A 27 -3.28 15.12 26.67
CA GLY A 27 -4.52 15.35 25.93
C GLY A 27 -4.62 14.62 24.59
N PHE A 28 -3.95 13.47 24.44
CA PHE A 28 -4.04 12.64 23.24
C PHE A 28 -4.98 11.44 23.45
N GLU A 29 -5.74 11.11 22.42
CA GLU A 29 -6.27 9.76 22.23
C GLU A 29 -5.15 8.89 21.64
N ILE A 30 -5.06 7.63 22.09
CA ILE A 30 -3.90 6.79 21.80
C ILE A 30 -4.38 5.50 21.16
N TYR A 31 -3.79 5.18 20.01
CA TYR A 31 -3.89 3.85 19.43
C TYR A 31 -2.62 3.05 19.72
N THR A 32 -2.80 1.80 20.15
CA THR A 32 -1.72 0.81 20.30
C THR A 32 -2.05 -0.44 19.46
N PRO A 33 -1.10 -1.00 18.70
CA PRO A 33 -1.30 -2.23 17.93
C PRO A 33 -1.78 -3.42 18.76
N LYS A 34 -2.69 -4.21 18.20
CA LYS A 34 -3.23 -5.43 18.85
C LYS A 34 -2.61 -6.74 18.33
N SER A 35 -1.74 -6.63 17.35
CA SER A 35 -0.93 -7.73 16.84
C SER A 35 0.55 -7.37 16.95
N THR A 36 1.36 -8.32 17.39
CA THR A 36 2.82 -8.21 17.47
C THR A 36 3.45 -9.59 17.29
N ILE A 37 4.72 -9.63 16.86
CA ILE A 37 5.47 -10.87 16.72
C ILE A 37 5.81 -11.48 18.09
N LYS A 38 5.95 -12.81 18.12
CA LYS A 38 6.15 -13.60 19.34
C LYS A 38 7.43 -13.19 20.08
N GLU A 39 8.48 -12.84 19.35
CA GLU A 39 9.78 -12.44 19.88
C GLU A 39 9.70 -11.14 20.71
N ILE A 40 8.84 -10.20 20.30
CA ILE A 40 8.58 -8.98 21.05
C ILE A 40 7.90 -9.35 22.38
N LEU A 41 6.84 -10.16 22.35
CA LEU A 41 6.14 -10.62 23.56
C LEU A 41 7.04 -11.41 24.52
N GLN A 42 7.95 -12.23 23.98
CA GLN A 42 8.87 -13.05 24.79
C GLN A 42 10.02 -12.26 25.42
N SER A 43 10.32 -11.06 24.92
CA SER A 43 11.43 -10.24 25.43
C SER A 43 10.98 -9.17 26.41
N SER A 44 9.97 -8.38 26.03
CA SER A 44 9.50 -7.22 26.83
C SER A 44 8.16 -6.65 26.34
N GLY A 45 7.42 -7.40 25.52
CA GLY A 45 6.27 -6.90 24.79
C GLY A 45 4.95 -6.94 25.58
N SER A 46 4.03 -6.04 25.28
CA SER A 46 2.67 -6.00 25.85
C SER A 46 1.62 -5.66 24.80
N ILE A 47 0.39 -6.14 25.00
CA ILE A 47 -0.80 -5.77 24.22
C ILE A 47 -1.85 -5.26 25.21
N THR A 48 -2.47 -4.13 24.91
CA THR A 48 -3.57 -3.57 25.71
C THR A 48 -4.67 -3.03 24.81
N PHE A 49 -5.92 -3.26 25.20
CA PHE A 49 -7.12 -2.67 24.59
C PHE A 49 -7.64 -1.49 25.39
N GLU A 50 -6.99 -1.14 26.50
CA GLU A 50 -7.45 -0.12 27.46
C GLU A 50 -7.67 1.24 26.78
N TYR A 51 -6.91 1.59 25.74
CA TYR A 51 -7.01 2.92 25.13
C TYR A 51 -8.01 3.00 23.97
N ASP A 52 -8.55 1.88 23.49
CA ASP A 52 -9.43 1.85 22.32
C ASP A 52 -10.74 2.61 22.56
N HIS A 53 -11.30 2.48 23.76
CA HIS A 53 -12.52 3.21 24.14
C HIS A 53 -12.32 4.73 24.22
N THR A 54 -11.07 5.20 24.23
CA THR A 54 -10.76 6.64 24.20
C THR A 54 -10.68 7.20 22.79
N LEU A 55 -10.62 6.35 21.77
CA LEU A 55 -10.52 6.78 20.38
C LEU A 55 -11.89 7.16 19.83
N THR A 56 -11.99 8.38 19.32
CA THR A 56 -13.21 8.88 18.65
C THR A 56 -13.21 8.60 17.14
N ILE A 57 -12.43 7.61 16.69
CA ILE A 57 -12.40 7.16 15.29
C ILE A 57 -13.59 6.23 14.99
N PRO A 58 -14.06 6.12 13.73
CA PRO A 58 -15.13 5.19 13.36
C PRO A 58 -14.77 3.75 13.75
N GLU A 59 -15.76 3.00 14.27
CA GLU A 59 -15.56 1.63 14.75
C GLU A 59 -15.07 0.68 13.64
N GLU A 60 -15.55 0.86 12.41
CA GLU A 60 -15.10 0.09 11.24
C GLU A 60 -13.62 0.30 10.96
N ASP A 61 -13.14 1.55 11.03
CA ASP A 61 -11.73 1.90 10.83
C ASP A 61 -10.87 1.37 11.98
N LEU A 62 -11.33 1.49 13.23
CA LEU A 62 -10.64 0.95 14.40
C LEU A 62 -10.48 -0.57 14.30
N LYS A 63 -11.53 -1.28 13.87
CA LYS A 63 -11.49 -2.73 13.67
C LYS A 63 -10.43 -3.12 12.65
N LEU A 64 -10.39 -2.44 11.50
CA LEU A 64 -9.38 -2.69 10.46
C LEU A 64 -7.95 -2.41 10.96
N LEU A 65 -7.75 -1.37 11.78
CA LEU A 65 -6.46 -1.10 12.40
C LEU A 65 -6.07 -2.20 13.40
N ASN A 66 -7.01 -2.61 14.26
CA ASN A 66 -6.79 -3.64 15.28
C ASN A 66 -6.44 -5.01 14.66
N GLU A 67 -6.98 -5.32 13.48
CA GLU A 67 -6.65 -6.54 12.72
C GLU A 67 -5.30 -6.44 11.98
N TYR A 68 -4.77 -5.24 11.75
CA TYR A 68 -3.55 -5.05 10.97
C TYR A 68 -2.27 -5.29 11.79
N ASP A 69 -1.41 -6.16 11.27
CA ASP A 69 -0.08 -6.41 11.83
C ASP A 69 0.95 -5.39 11.31
N PHE A 70 1.28 -4.44 12.16
CA PHE A 70 2.29 -3.40 11.92
C PHE A 70 3.73 -3.94 11.90
N PHE A 71 4.02 -5.08 12.51
CA PHE A 71 5.38 -5.55 12.77
C PHE A 71 5.89 -6.56 11.74
N SER A 72 5.02 -7.45 11.23
CA SER A 72 5.47 -8.53 10.33
C SER A 72 5.28 -8.24 8.84
N THR A 73 4.23 -7.51 8.47
CA THR A 73 3.93 -7.24 7.05
C THR A 73 4.99 -6.32 6.45
N THR A 74 5.36 -6.43 5.17
CA THR A 74 6.33 -5.51 4.55
C THR A 74 5.66 -4.28 3.94
N ASN A 75 4.49 -4.47 3.32
CA ASN A 75 3.72 -3.41 2.68
C ASN A 75 2.55 -2.96 3.56
N MET A 76 2.23 -1.66 3.51
CA MET A 76 1.04 -1.10 4.12
C MET A 76 -0.06 -0.98 3.05
N PRO A 77 -1.18 -1.71 3.16
CA PRO A 77 -2.29 -1.59 2.22
C PRO A 77 -2.83 -0.17 2.14
N LEU A 78 -3.38 0.21 0.98
CA LEU A 78 -3.93 1.56 0.74
C LEU A 78 -5.01 1.95 1.77
N TYR A 79 -5.86 1.01 2.18
CA TYR A 79 -6.91 1.29 3.17
C TYR A 79 -6.33 1.62 4.56
N ILE A 80 -5.31 0.88 5.03
CA ILE A 80 -4.61 1.22 6.28
C ILE A 80 -3.92 2.57 6.17
N LYS A 81 -3.23 2.81 5.04
CA LYS A 81 -2.58 4.09 4.76
C LYS A 81 -3.57 5.25 4.83
N LYS A 82 -4.76 5.09 4.27
CA LYS A 82 -5.82 6.10 4.35
C LYS A 82 -6.24 6.34 5.80
N ILE A 83 -6.60 5.28 6.52
CA ILE A 83 -7.06 5.38 7.92
C ILE A 83 -6.02 6.09 8.79
N ILE A 84 -4.74 5.71 8.72
CA ILE A 84 -3.72 6.33 9.57
C ILE A 84 -3.52 7.81 9.26
N ASN A 85 -3.62 8.21 7.99
CA ASN A 85 -3.41 9.61 7.57
C ASN A 85 -4.66 10.48 7.73
N GLU A 86 -5.84 9.88 7.76
CA GLU A 86 -7.11 10.57 8.01
C GLU A 86 -7.27 10.89 9.51
N HIS A 87 -6.90 9.94 10.38
CA HIS A 87 -7.21 10.04 11.80
C HIS A 87 -6.04 10.48 12.69
N PHE A 88 -4.79 10.23 12.28
CA PHE A 88 -3.60 10.45 13.11
C PHE A 88 -2.64 11.45 12.49
N HIS A 89 -2.05 12.30 13.34
CA HIS A 89 -1.07 13.31 12.93
C HIS A 89 0.32 13.06 13.54
N THR A 90 0.42 12.13 14.49
CA THR A 90 1.65 11.82 15.20
C THR A 90 1.81 10.31 15.34
N ALA A 91 3.01 9.81 15.09
CA ALA A 91 3.40 8.44 15.33
C ALA A 91 4.67 8.40 16.19
N ILE A 92 4.67 7.57 17.22
CA ILE A 92 5.85 7.23 18.00
C ILE A 92 6.22 5.78 17.65
N THR A 93 7.48 5.57 17.28
CA THR A 93 8.03 4.27 16.89
C THR A 93 9.41 4.06 17.50
N TYR A 94 9.99 2.88 17.37
CA TYR A 94 11.30 2.51 17.93
C TYR A 94 12.01 1.50 17.03
N THR A 95 13.15 0.98 17.48
CA THR A 95 13.89 -0.08 16.80
C THR A 95 13.22 -1.45 16.98
N ASP A 96 12.50 -1.90 15.95
CA ASP A 96 12.15 -3.31 15.77
C ASP A 96 13.30 -4.09 15.08
N THR A 97 13.15 -5.41 14.93
CA THR A 97 14.18 -6.37 14.48
C THR A 97 14.96 -5.95 13.22
N ALA A 98 14.35 -5.17 12.32
CA ALA A 98 15.02 -4.62 11.13
C ALA A 98 14.47 -3.25 10.68
N PHE A 99 13.99 -2.42 11.62
CA PHE A 99 13.35 -1.13 11.32
C PHE A 99 12.16 -1.21 10.34
N VAL A 100 11.47 -2.35 10.29
CA VAL A 100 10.34 -2.57 9.37
C VAL A 100 9.28 -1.50 9.60
N LEU A 101 9.03 -1.18 10.87
CA LEU A 101 8.01 -0.23 11.26
C LEU A 101 8.38 1.21 10.88
N LEU A 102 9.62 1.62 11.17
CA LEU A 102 10.09 2.95 10.78
C LEU A 102 10.05 3.11 9.26
N ARG A 103 10.52 2.10 8.50
CA ARG A 103 10.47 2.10 7.03
C ARG A 103 9.03 2.23 6.51
N LYS A 104 8.05 1.56 7.11
CA LYS A 104 6.64 1.75 6.74
C LYS A 104 6.17 3.18 6.94
N LEU A 105 6.49 3.79 8.08
CA LEU A 105 6.04 5.13 8.41
C LEU A 105 6.67 6.18 7.49
N ILE A 106 7.97 6.09 7.17
CA ILE A 106 8.63 7.07 6.29
C ILE A 106 8.01 7.10 4.88
N HIS A 107 7.51 5.95 4.41
CA HIS A 107 6.91 5.81 3.08
C HIS A 107 5.40 6.10 3.05
N ASN A 108 4.68 5.81 4.13
CA ASN A 108 3.22 5.78 4.12
C ASN A 108 2.51 6.76 5.06
N PHE A 109 3.18 7.26 6.09
CA PHE A 109 2.58 8.19 7.05
C PHE A 109 2.98 9.63 6.73
N ASN A 110 2.01 10.54 6.76
CA ASN A 110 2.12 11.95 6.39
C ASN A 110 2.39 12.86 7.60
N GLY A 111 2.09 12.39 8.81
CA GLY A 111 2.28 13.15 10.05
C GLY A 111 3.71 13.14 10.59
N GLU A 112 3.83 13.64 11.82
CA GLU A 112 5.07 13.71 12.59
C GLU A 112 5.49 12.32 13.08
N ILE A 113 6.73 11.93 12.80
CA ILE A 113 7.31 10.64 13.21
C ILE A 113 8.36 10.88 14.28
N PHE A 114 8.12 10.38 15.48
CA PHE A 114 9.07 10.39 16.59
C PHE A 114 9.69 9.00 16.74
N PHE A 115 10.95 8.89 16.35
CA PHE A 115 11.72 7.65 16.50
C PHE A 115 12.43 7.65 17.87
N ARG A 116 11.93 6.83 18.80
CA ARG A 116 12.43 6.73 20.17
C ARG A 116 13.78 6.02 20.21
N ALA A 117 14.77 6.70 20.79
CA ALA A 117 16.11 6.18 21.03
C ALA A 117 16.35 6.01 22.53
N PHE A 118 16.49 4.75 22.97
CA PHE A 118 16.54 4.34 24.38
C PHE A 118 17.95 4.08 24.92
N GLY A 119 18.97 4.19 24.08
CA GLY A 119 20.35 3.93 24.46
C GLY A 119 21.10 3.12 23.42
N VAL A 120 22.43 3.14 23.49
CA VAL A 120 23.31 2.32 22.67
C VAL A 120 24.19 1.50 23.60
N GLY A 121 23.93 0.20 23.65
CA GLY A 121 24.71 -0.77 24.43
C GLY A 121 25.96 -1.25 23.70
N PRO A 122 26.65 -2.26 24.25
CA PRO A 122 27.75 -2.95 23.56
C PRO A 122 27.17 -3.69 22.35
N SER A 123 27.16 -3.01 21.21
CA SER A 123 26.67 -3.53 19.95
C SER A 123 27.75 -3.40 18.88
N LYS A 124 27.58 -4.10 17.76
CA LYS A 124 28.40 -3.93 16.55
C LYS A 124 28.38 -2.47 16.05
N PHE A 125 27.36 -1.70 16.42
CA PHE A 125 27.11 -0.34 15.98
C PHE A 125 27.42 0.66 17.10
N LYS A 126 27.99 1.81 16.74
CA LYS A 126 28.43 2.82 17.72
C LYS A 126 27.32 3.81 18.09
N ASN A 127 26.35 4.01 17.20
CA ASN A 127 25.29 5.00 17.29
C ASN A 127 24.07 4.56 16.44
N TYR A 128 22.99 5.36 16.44
CA TYR A 128 21.81 5.07 15.63
C TYR A 128 22.03 5.35 14.14
N THR A 129 22.90 6.29 13.77
CA THR A 129 23.36 6.49 12.38
C THR A 129 23.84 5.17 11.78
N ASP A 130 24.83 4.52 12.40
CA ASP A 130 25.45 3.28 11.92
C ASP A 130 24.41 2.17 11.82
N LEU A 131 23.55 2.08 12.83
CA LEU A 131 22.50 1.08 12.91
C LEU A 131 21.47 1.27 11.77
N ILE A 132 20.99 2.49 11.53
CA ILE A 132 20.05 2.79 10.46
C ILE A 132 20.71 2.59 9.10
N ASN A 133 21.95 3.06 8.89
CA ASN A 133 22.70 2.87 7.64
C ASN A 133 22.90 1.38 7.29
N PHE A 134 22.94 0.50 8.29
CA PHE A 134 23.07 -0.93 8.06
C PHE A 134 21.78 -1.57 7.52
N TYR A 135 20.61 -1.10 7.97
CA TYR A 135 19.30 -1.68 7.59
C TYR A 135 18.60 -0.94 6.46
N PHE A 136 18.90 0.34 6.26
CA PHE A 136 18.20 1.18 5.29
C PHE A 136 18.81 1.01 3.89
N THR A 137 17.93 0.97 2.90
CA THR A 137 18.33 1.09 1.49
C THR A 137 18.63 2.55 1.15
N GLU A 138 19.28 2.81 0.02
CA GLU A 138 19.46 4.17 -0.48
C GLU A 138 18.14 4.93 -0.63
N ASN A 139 17.08 4.25 -1.10
CA ASN A 139 15.73 4.82 -1.17
C ASN A 139 15.19 5.23 0.21
N ASP A 140 15.36 4.38 1.22
CA ASP A 140 14.90 4.71 2.58
C ASP A 140 15.63 5.96 3.12
N HIS A 141 16.94 6.09 2.87
CA HIS A 141 17.69 7.30 3.22
C HIS A 141 17.22 8.54 2.47
N HIS A 142 16.95 8.42 1.17
CA HIS A 142 16.40 9.53 0.38
C HIS A 142 15.04 9.95 0.91
N LYS A 143 14.17 8.98 1.20
CA LYS A 143 12.84 9.27 1.76
C LYS A 143 12.95 9.94 3.11
N LEU A 144 13.80 9.43 4.00
CA LEU A 144 14.07 10.00 5.32
C LEU A 144 14.53 11.46 5.23
N LYS A 145 15.42 11.78 4.27
CA LYS A 145 15.85 13.16 3.99
C LYS A 145 14.70 14.04 3.47
N GLN A 146 13.86 13.53 2.56
CA GLN A 146 12.70 14.26 2.04
C GLN A 146 11.70 14.63 3.13
N ILE A 147 11.52 13.74 4.11
CA ILE A 147 10.57 13.93 5.22
C ILE A 147 11.21 14.57 6.45
N SER A 148 12.46 15.05 6.35
CA SER A 148 13.23 15.61 7.46
C SER A 148 12.44 16.57 8.36
N LYS A 149 11.60 17.42 7.78
CA LYS A 149 10.78 18.40 8.52
C LYS A 149 9.72 17.80 9.46
N ARG A 150 9.45 16.50 9.32
CA ARG A 150 8.44 15.77 10.10
C ARG A 150 8.99 14.47 10.69
N PHE A 151 10.30 14.32 10.74
CA PHE A 151 10.98 13.19 11.36
C PHE A 151 11.81 13.73 12.53
N TRP A 152 11.64 13.12 13.70
CA TRP A 152 12.29 13.53 14.93
C TRP A 152 13.03 12.37 15.57
N PHE A 153 14.32 12.55 15.80
CA PHE A 153 15.14 11.65 16.60
C PHE A 153 14.85 11.91 18.09
N SER A 154 13.92 11.14 18.64
CA SER A 154 13.44 11.30 20.01
C SER A 154 14.36 10.58 21.00
N GLN A 155 15.41 11.27 21.45
CA GLN A 155 16.36 10.72 22.41
C GLN A 155 15.83 10.74 23.85
N CYS A 156 16.03 9.61 24.55
CA CYS A 156 15.66 9.48 25.98
C CYS A 156 16.76 9.97 26.92
N TYR A 157 18.01 10.01 26.44
CA TYR A 157 19.15 10.57 27.16
C TYR A 157 19.78 11.69 26.34
N SER A 158 20.11 12.81 26.99
CA SER A 158 20.58 14.02 26.32
C SER A 158 21.91 13.84 25.57
N ASN A 159 22.71 12.86 25.96
CA ASN A 159 24.02 12.59 25.38
C ASN A 159 23.99 11.61 24.18
N LEU A 160 22.81 11.19 23.72
CA LEU A 160 22.70 10.34 22.53
C LEU A 160 23.06 11.13 21.26
N LEU A 161 22.52 12.34 21.09
CA LEU A 161 22.77 13.17 19.90
C LEU A 161 24.26 13.47 19.66
N GLU A 162 25.10 13.47 20.70
CA GLU A 162 26.51 13.87 20.64
C GLU A 162 27.30 13.04 19.62
N ILE A 163 26.93 11.77 19.46
CA ILE A 163 27.63 10.79 18.62
C ILE A 163 26.92 10.50 17.30
N GLU A 164 25.80 11.16 17.03
CA GLU A 164 25.04 10.97 15.79
C GLU A 164 25.54 11.90 14.67
N ASP A 165 25.10 11.62 13.44
CA ASP A 165 25.38 12.48 12.29
C ASP A 165 24.51 13.74 12.31
N ASP A 166 24.91 14.73 11.52
CA ASP A 166 24.24 16.05 11.42
C ASP A 166 22.74 15.96 11.15
N PHE A 167 22.30 14.96 10.39
CA PHE A 167 20.88 14.75 10.12
C PHE A 167 20.09 14.50 11.42
N TYR A 168 20.54 13.58 12.26
CA TYR A 168 19.85 13.25 13.51
C TYR A 168 20.03 14.35 14.54
N LYS A 169 21.21 14.98 14.61
CA LYS A 169 21.47 16.13 15.49
C LYS A 169 20.50 17.29 15.24
N LYS A 170 20.26 17.63 13.98
CA LYS A 170 19.34 18.72 13.59
C LYS A 170 17.87 18.40 13.88
N ASN A 171 17.52 17.12 13.89
CA ASN A 171 16.16 16.64 14.12
C ASN A 171 15.99 16.02 15.52
N ALA A 172 16.91 16.26 16.44
CA ALA A 172 16.87 15.68 17.77
C ALA A 172 15.83 16.40 18.64
N VAL A 173 15.02 15.62 19.35
CA VAL A 173 14.11 16.12 20.39
C VAL A 173 14.39 15.35 21.68
N TYR A 174 14.56 16.07 22.78
CA TYR A 174 14.78 15.44 24.09
C TYR A 174 13.44 15.11 24.74
N MET A 175 13.15 13.81 24.78
CA MET A 175 11.96 13.27 25.40
C MET A 175 12.42 12.20 26.39
N PRO A 176 12.66 12.57 27.66
CA PRO A 176 13.17 11.65 28.67
C PRO A 176 12.21 10.48 28.89
N LEU A 177 12.73 9.51 29.64
CA LEU A 177 12.02 8.32 30.03
C LEU A 177 11.82 8.34 31.56
N GLY A 178 10.67 7.87 32.02
CA GLY A 178 10.37 7.71 33.43
C GLY A 178 10.11 6.27 33.83
N LEU A 179 9.79 6.08 35.11
CA LEU A 179 9.60 4.76 35.70
C LEU A 179 8.13 4.52 36.04
N PRO A 180 7.61 3.28 35.85
CA PRO A 180 6.25 2.93 36.25
C PRO A 180 6.00 3.12 37.75
N ASN A 181 4.77 3.45 38.12
CA ASN A 181 4.37 3.64 39.52
C ASN A 181 4.60 2.39 40.38
N GLU A 182 4.50 1.20 39.81
CA GLU A 182 4.77 -0.08 40.51
C GLU A 182 6.20 -0.15 41.09
N PHE A 183 7.17 0.58 40.53
CA PHE A 183 8.55 0.57 41.07
C PHE A 183 8.64 1.37 42.37
N TYR A 184 7.71 2.31 42.61
CA TYR A 184 7.66 3.16 43.80
C TYR A 184 6.90 2.52 44.97
N GLU A 185 6.36 1.31 44.82
CA GLU A 185 5.68 0.59 45.90
C GLU A 185 6.59 0.28 47.10
N ILE A 186 7.90 0.18 46.87
CA ILE A 186 8.91 -0.09 47.90
C ILE A 186 9.72 1.15 48.27
N GLU A 187 9.25 2.34 47.91
CA GLU A 187 10.01 3.58 48.07
C GLU A 187 10.46 3.77 49.53
N ASN A 188 11.77 3.95 49.73
CA ASN A 188 12.41 4.10 51.03
C ASN A 188 12.17 2.95 52.05
N GLU A 189 11.84 1.73 51.59
CA GLU A 189 11.67 0.57 52.46
C GLU A 189 12.98 -0.21 52.74
N TRP A 190 14.12 0.26 52.26
CA TRP A 190 15.41 -0.39 52.47
C TRP A 190 15.81 -0.44 53.95
N ILE A 191 16.13 -1.65 54.42
CA ILE A 191 16.58 -1.95 55.77
C ILE A 191 18.08 -2.27 55.78
N GLY A 192 18.58 -2.98 54.76
CA GLY A 192 19.99 -3.35 54.64
C GLY A 192 20.48 -4.26 55.77
N ASN A 193 19.66 -5.22 56.20
CA ASN A 193 19.98 -6.16 57.28
C ASN A 193 20.85 -7.35 56.82
N GLN A 194 20.99 -7.58 55.51
CA GLN A 194 21.87 -8.60 54.96
C GLN A 194 23.15 -7.96 54.44
N ASP A 195 24.30 -8.36 55.00
CA ASP A 195 25.64 -7.90 54.61
C ASP A 195 26.10 -8.51 53.28
N LYS A 196 25.26 -8.39 52.25
CA LYS A 196 25.44 -8.92 50.90
C LYS A 196 25.41 -7.79 49.87
N ILE A 197 26.22 -7.94 48.83
CA ILE A 197 26.15 -7.12 47.61
C ILE A 197 25.05 -7.68 46.71
N LEU A 198 24.12 -6.84 46.26
CA LEU A 198 23.21 -7.17 45.16
C LEU A 198 23.87 -6.83 43.82
N PHE A 199 23.90 -7.81 42.92
CA PHE A 199 24.45 -7.66 41.58
C PHE A 199 23.48 -8.24 40.55
N PHE A 200 23.29 -7.54 39.42
CA PHE A 200 22.45 -8.03 38.33
C PHE A 200 23.29 -8.50 37.15
N CYS A 201 23.09 -9.74 36.72
CA CYS A 201 23.72 -10.29 35.52
C CYS A 201 22.82 -11.35 34.90
N THR A 202 22.12 -11.01 33.82
CA THR A 202 21.22 -11.92 33.11
C THR A 202 21.95 -12.72 32.04
N ARG A 203 21.45 -13.92 31.72
CA ARG A 203 21.87 -14.71 30.54
C ARG A 203 23.36 -15.08 30.54
N ILE A 204 23.92 -15.43 31.70
CA ILE A 204 25.36 -15.67 31.92
C ILE A 204 25.90 -16.72 30.93
N LYS A 205 25.24 -17.88 30.80
CA LYS A 205 25.67 -18.95 29.89
C LYS A 205 25.18 -18.79 28.44
N TYR A 206 24.45 -17.73 28.13
CA TYR A 206 23.84 -17.52 26.81
C TYR A 206 24.50 -16.37 26.04
N ILE A 207 25.04 -15.35 26.73
CA ILE A 207 25.72 -14.20 26.12
C ILE A 207 27.15 -14.14 26.64
N ALA A 208 28.14 -14.24 25.74
CA ALA A 208 29.56 -14.26 26.09
C ALA A 208 30.03 -13.00 26.86
N GLU A 209 29.42 -11.85 26.60
CA GLU A 209 29.69 -10.62 27.37
C GLU A 209 29.17 -10.70 28.80
N SER A 210 27.95 -11.21 29.01
CA SER A 210 27.41 -11.47 30.36
C SER A 210 28.30 -12.43 31.14
N GLU A 211 28.83 -13.48 30.49
CA GLU A 211 29.76 -14.42 31.12
C GLU A 211 31.05 -13.72 31.60
N LYS A 212 31.62 -12.85 30.76
CA LYS A 212 32.80 -12.04 31.13
C LYS A 212 32.50 -11.13 32.32
N VAL A 213 31.38 -10.42 32.27
CA VAL A 213 30.91 -9.53 33.36
C VAL A 213 30.77 -10.31 34.67
N TYR A 214 30.13 -11.48 34.63
CA TYR A 214 29.94 -12.36 35.78
C TYR A 214 31.28 -12.84 36.37
N ASN A 215 32.19 -13.36 35.53
CA ASN A 215 33.48 -13.84 35.97
C ASN A 215 34.35 -12.71 36.55
N GLN A 216 34.29 -11.53 35.93
CA GLN A 216 35.01 -10.35 36.40
C GLN A 216 34.48 -9.88 37.75
N PHE A 217 33.16 -9.83 37.95
CA PHE A 217 32.54 -9.50 39.24
C PHE A 217 32.99 -10.44 40.36
N LYS A 218 32.97 -11.76 40.12
CA LYS A 218 33.41 -12.76 41.12
C LYS A 218 34.86 -12.56 41.53
N LYS A 219 35.73 -12.26 40.56
CA LYS A 219 37.14 -11.96 40.81
C LYS A 219 37.28 -10.66 41.62
N ASP A 220 36.61 -9.61 41.17
CA ASP A 220 36.74 -8.26 41.70
C ASP A 220 36.13 -8.09 43.08
N PHE A 221 35.11 -8.87 43.44
CA PHE A 221 34.46 -8.84 44.75
C PHE A 221 34.72 -10.10 45.59
N SER A 222 35.82 -10.81 45.28
CA SER A 222 36.32 -11.86 46.16
C SER A 222 36.53 -11.34 47.59
N GLY A 223 36.08 -12.12 48.56
CA GLY A 223 36.07 -11.77 49.99
C GLY A 223 34.80 -11.07 50.49
N PHE A 224 33.82 -10.79 49.61
CA PHE A 224 32.48 -10.31 50.00
C PHE A 224 31.43 -11.40 49.79
N ASP A 225 30.34 -11.34 50.53
CA ASP A 225 29.13 -12.10 50.21
C ASP A 225 28.22 -11.31 49.26
N TYR A 226 27.49 -12.02 48.39
CA TYR A 226 26.73 -11.39 47.32
C TYR A 226 25.60 -12.30 46.80
N ILE A 227 24.61 -11.67 46.16
CA ILE A 227 23.51 -12.30 45.43
C ILE A 227 23.54 -11.80 43.98
N ILE A 228 23.40 -12.72 43.03
CA ILE A 228 23.39 -12.43 41.60
C ILE A 228 21.98 -12.66 41.07
N ALA A 229 21.26 -11.56 40.86
CA ALA A 229 19.91 -11.56 40.32
C ALA A 229 19.89 -11.47 38.79
N GLY A 230 18.83 -12.01 38.18
CA GLY A 230 18.56 -11.87 36.76
C GLY A 230 18.21 -13.19 36.09
N ASN A 231 17.27 -13.12 35.13
CA ASN A 231 16.78 -14.29 34.42
C ASN A 231 17.89 -15.07 33.69
N GLN A 232 17.90 -16.40 33.88
CA GLN A 232 18.84 -17.33 33.28
C GLN A 232 18.09 -18.38 32.45
N PRO A 233 18.03 -18.22 31.12
CA PRO A 233 17.44 -19.24 30.24
C PRO A 233 18.17 -20.60 30.31
N VAL A 234 19.46 -20.57 30.66
CA VAL A 234 20.30 -21.75 30.89
C VAL A 234 20.75 -21.72 32.36
N PRO A 235 20.46 -22.77 33.16
CA PRO A 235 20.86 -22.81 34.56
C PRO A 235 22.36 -22.62 34.77
N VAL A 236 22.71 -21.76 35.74
CA VAL A 236 24.09 -21.51 36.15
C VAL A 236 24.37 -22.32 37.40
N ASP A 237 25.50 -23.03 37.42
CA ASP A 237 25.92 -23.86 38.56
C ASP A 237 26.66 -22.99 39.58
N ASP A 238 25.91 -22.09 40.22
CA ASP A 238 26.36 -21.22 41.31
C ASP A 238 25.15 -20.89 42.20
N GLU A 239 25.17 -21.34 43.46
CA GLU A 239 24.07 -21.14 44.43
C GLU A 239 23.77 -19.66 44.71
N LYS A 240 24.70 -18.75 44.40
CA LYS A 240 24.48 -17.30 44.55
C LYS A 240 23.69 -16.68 43.39
N VAL A 241 23.43 -17.44 42.33
CA VAL A 241 22.64 -16.99 41.17
C VAL A 241 21.18 -17.40 41.34
N THR A 242 20.29 -16.41 41.46
CA THR A 242 18.87 -16.67 41.80
C THR A 242 18.03 -17.13 40.62
N GLY A 243 18.42 -16.78 39.39
CA GLY A 243 17.57 -16.98 38.22
C GLY A 243 16.45 -15.93 38.10
N PHE A 244 15.34 -16.34 37.47
CA PHE A 244 14.13 -15.53 37.38
C PHE A 244 13.49 -15.37 38.77
N LEU A 245 13.10 -14.14 39.11
CA LEU A 245 12.44 -13.79 40.36
C LEU A 245 11.13 -13.08 40.04
N GLU A 246 10.08 -13.44 40.77
CA GLU A 246 8.83 -12.68 40.76
C GLU A 246 9.03 -11.31 41.44
N ARG A 247 8.11 -10.37 41.18
CA ARG A 247 8.21 -8.98 41.64
C ARG A 247 8.43 -8.88 43.15
N GLU A 248 7.66 -9.63 43.95
CA GLU A 248 7.75 -9.61 45.41
C GLU A 248 9.11 -10.11 45.91
N GLN A 249 9.64 -11.17 45.28
CA GLN A 249 10.95 -11.72 45.63
C GLN A 249 12.08 -10.74 45.29
N LEU A 250 11.97 -10.06 44.15
CA LEU A 250 12.92 -9.02 43.75
C LEU A 250 12.89 -7.83 44.72
N ASN A 251 11.70 -7.41 45.13
CA ASN A 251 11.49 -6.35 46.11
C ASN A 251 12.15 -6.71 47.45
N GLU A 252 12.05 -7.95 47.91
CA GLU A 252 12.75 -8.40 49.12
C GLU A 252 14.29 -8.30 49.00
N LEU A 253 14.86 -8.54 47.82
CA LEU A 253 16.30 -8.31 47.61
C LEU A 253 16.66 -6.83 47.74
N TYR A 254 15.86 -5.94 47.16
CA TYR A 254 16.07 -4.49 47.27
C TYR A 254 15.94 -3.98 48.71
N LYS A 255 15.03 -4.53 49.52
CA LYS A 255 14.84 -4.13 50.92
C LYS A 255 15.96 -4.62 51.83
N ASN A 256 16.43 -5.85 51.62
CA ASN A 256 17.27 -6.54 52.61
C ASN A 256 18.78 -6.50 52.29
N CYS A 257 19.19 -6.49 51.01
CA CYS A 257 20.62 -6.42 50.66
C CYS A 257 21.25 -5.09 51.10
N LYS A 258 22.54 -5.11 51.46
CA LYS A 258 23.20 -3.92 52.01
C LYS A 258 23.45 -2.83 50.98
N VAL A 259 23.82 -3.24 49.77
CA VAL A 259 24.33 -2.34 48.74
C VAL A 259 24.18 -3.01 47.39
N MET A 260 23.87 -2.23 46.36
CA MET A 260 23.97 -2.70 44.98
C MET A 260 25.28 -2.22 44.34
N TYR A 261 25.92 -3.11 43.60
CA TYR A 261 27.01 -2.74 42.70
C TYR A 261 26.52 -2.73 41.25
N TYR A 262 26.56 -1.55 40.62
CA TYR A 262 26.24 -1.38 39.21
C TYR A 262 27.51 -1.27 38.36
N HIS A 263 27.85 -2.38 37.71
CA HIS A 263 29.08 -2.57 36.96
C HIS A 263 29.21 -1.80 35.64
N SER A 264 28.12 -1.30 35.05
CA SER A 264 28.16 -0.79 33.68
C SER A 264 29.04 0.45 33.60
N THR A 265 29.90 0.52 32.60
CA THR A 265 30.71 1.69 32.23
C THR A 265 30.26 2.30 30.91
N HIS A 266 29.10 1.87 30.37
CA HIS A 266 28.60 2.38 29.10
C HIS A 266 27.93 3.75 29.31
N PRO A 267 28.36 4.80 28.59
CA PRO A 267 27.89 6.16 28.83
C PRO A 267 26.46 6.41 28.31
N ARG A 268 25.90 5.49 27.54
CA ARG A 268 24.64 5.66 26.78
C ARG A 268 23.68 4.48 26.94
N HIS A 269 23.88 3.64 27.95
CA HIS A 269 23.02 2.50 28.26
C HIS A 269 22.79 2.41 29.76
N LEU A 270 21.55 2.17 30.16
CA LEU A 270 21.15 2.06 31.57
C LEU A 270 20.13 0.94 31.73
N HIS A 271 20.33 0.11 32.76
CA HIS A 271 19.34 -0.87 33.21
C HIS A 271 18.47 -0.23 34.29
N TYR A 272 17.20 -0.64 34.43
CA TYR A 272 16.33 -0.07 35.47
C TYR A 272 16.66 -0.52 36.88
N HIS A 273 17.28 -1.70 37.06
CA HIS A 273 17.60 -2.25 38.38
C HIS A 273 18.35 -1.32 39.34
N PRO A 274 19.40 -0.56 38.94
CA PRO A 274 19.99 0.45 39.81
C PRO A 274 19.00 1.55 40.20
N LEU A 275 18.04 1.93 39.34
CA LEU A 275 17.04 2.94 39.69
C LEU A 275 16.00 2.37 40.67
N GLU A 276 15.55 1.12 40.49
CA GLU A 276 14.68 0.42 41.44
C GLU A 276 15.33 0.30 42.83
N ALA A 277 16.63 -0.04 42.86
CA ALA A 277 17.43 -0.04 44.08
C ALA A 277 17.49 1.35 44.75
N MET A 278 17.71 2.40 43.96
CA MET A 278 17.71 3.78 44.46
C MET A 278 16.36 4.18 45.03
N ILE A 279 15.25 3.79 44.37
CA ILE A 279 13.87 4.05 44.84
C ILE A 279 13.64 3.37 46.19
N ALA A 280 14.07 2.12 46.35
CA ALA A 280 13.98 1.41 47.62
C ALA A 280 14.74 2.10 48.76
N GLY A 281 15.67 3.02 48.44
CA GLY A 281 16.56 3.66 49.40
C GLY A 281 17.86 2.90 49.63
N MET A 282 18.16 1.88 48.82
CA MET A 282 19.42 1.14 48.92
C MET A 282 20.58 1.99 48.36
N PRO A 283 21.75 2.01 49.02
CA PRO A 283 22.93 2.64 48.45
C PRO A 283 23.42 1.88 47.21
N VAL A 284 23.65 2.61 46.13
CA VAL A 284 24.14 2.09 44.84
C VAL A 284 25.54 2.61 44.58
N VAL A 285 26.48 1.68 44.44
CA VAL A 285 27.86 1.96 44.03
C VAL A 285 27.98 1.70 42.54
N TYR A 286 28.42 2.70 41.77
CA TYR A 286 28.51 2.63 40.31
C TYR A 286 29.83 3.22 39.80
N MET A 287 30.12 2.99 38.53
CA MET A 287 31.41 3.37 37.93
C MET A 287 31.36 4.72 37.21
N GLU A 288 32.46 5.46 37.26
CA GLU A 288 32.69 6.65 36.44
C GLU A 288 32.65 6.29 34.95
N GLY A 289 32.11 7.19 34.12
CA GLY A 289 31.92 6.97 32.68
C GLY A 289 30.63 6.24 32.30
N SER A 290 29.90 5.69 33.29
CA SER A 290 28.56 5.12 33.10
C SER A 290 27.51 6.20 32.81
N LEU A 291 26.37 5.80 32.25
CA LEU A 291 25.23 6.71 32.10
C LEU A 291 24.72 7.24 33.46
N LEU A 292 24.80 6.47 34.55
CA LEU A 292 24.47 6.97 35.90
C LEU A 292 25.37 8.14 36.32
N SER A 293 26.68 8.01 36.11
CA SER A 293 27.62 9.12 36.40
C SER A 293 27.35 10.35 35.54
N ASN A 294 26.87 10.16 34.30
CA ASN A 294 26.47 11.25 33.43
C ASN A 294 25.18 11.93 33.90
N LEU A 295 24.18 11.15 34.31
CA LEU A 295 22.92 11.65 34.86
C LEU A 295 23.12 12.41 36.17
N ALA A 296 24.14 12.05 36.96
CA ALA A 296 24.47 12.70 38.22
C ALA A 296 25.49 13.87 38.09
N LYS A 297 25.85 14.32 36.88
CA LYS A 297 26.91 15.35 36.68
C LYS A 297 26.68 16.65 37.44
N ASP A 298 25.42 17.01 37.67
CA ASP A 298 25.02 18.26 38.31
C ASP A 298 24.90 18.12 39.84
N THR A 299 25.21 16.94 40.39
CA THR A 299 25.09 16.62 41.81
C THR A 299 26.38 16.05 42.35
N GLN A 300 26.49 15.97 43.68
CA GLN A 300 27.51 15.13 44.30
C GLN A 300 27.28 13.66 43.91
N GLN A 301 28.36 12.88 43.89
CA GLN A 301 28.36 11.49 43.42
C GLN A 301 29.13 10.58 44.39
N ALA A 302 28.74 10.56 45.66
CA ALA A 302 29.38 9.75 46.69
C ALA A 302 29.46 8.26 46.31
N GLY A 303 28.48 7.75 45.55
CA GLY A 303 28.42 6.37 45.05
C GLY A 303 29.26 6.08 43.81
N CYS A 304 29.70 7.10 43.07
CA CYS A 304 30.50 6.94 41.85
C CYS A 304 31.95 6.56 42.18
N CYS A 305 32.54 5.63 41.43
CA CYS A 305 33.89 5.13 41.65
C CYS A 305 34.72 5.20 40.37
N ASN A 306 35.95 5.67 40.47
CA ASN A 306 36.85 5.80 39.32
C ASN A 306 37.46 4.44 38.92
N ASN A 307 37.50 3.49 39.86
CA ASN A 307 38.04 2.15 39.64
C ASN A 307 37.52 1.15 40.68
N ILE A 308 37.79 -0.13 40.42
CA ILE A 308 37.31 -1.23 41.25
C ILE A 308 37.85 -1.22 42.69
N LYS A 309 39.07 -0.67 42.90
CA LYS A 309 39.66 -0.57 44.24
C LYS A 309 38.85 0.40 45.11
N GLU A 310 38.42 1.51 44.52
CA GLU A 310 37.53 2.45 45.20
C GLU A 310 36.15 1.85 45.46
N ALA A 311 35.56 1.15 44.49
CA ALA A 311 34.27 0.47 44.65
C ALA A 311 34.31 -0.54 45.81
N ARG A 312 35.34 -1.39 45.88
CA ARG A 312 35.57 -2.32 46.99
C ARG A 312 35.69 -1.60 48.34
N MET A 313 36.41 -0.47 48.37
CA MET A 313 36.58 0.31 49.59
C MET A 313 35.26 0.89 50.09
N LYS A 314 34.44 1.48 49.20
CA LYS A 314 33.12 2.02 49.56
C LYS A 314 32.16 0.92 50.00
N ILE A 315 32.09 -0.19 49.27
CA ILE A 315 31.26 -1.34 49.64
C ILE A 315 31.67 -1.89 51.01
N LYS A 316 32.97 -2.00 51.31
CA LYS A 316 33.44 -2.44 52.63
C LYS A 316 32.97 -1.49 53.74
N LYS A 317 33.01 -0.18 53.52
CA LYS A 317 32.51 0.81 54.48
C LYS A 317 31.00 0.72 54.68
N ILE A 318 30.24 0.54 53.60
CA ILE A 318 28.77 0.38 53.64
C ILE A 318 28.38 -0.88 54.41
N ILE A 319 29.03 -2.02 54.12
CA ILE A 319 28.85 -3.27 54.86
C ILE A 319 29.25 -3.10 56.34
N GLY A 320 30.32 -2.37 56.62
CA GLY A 320 30.73 -2.00 57.97
C GLY A 320 29.80 -1.01 58.70
N GLY A 321 28.73 -0.53 58.06
CA GLY A 321 27.73 0.34 58.69
C GLY A 321 28.10 1.82 58.73
N ASP A 322 28.94 2.31 57.81
CA ASP A 322 29.29 3.73 57.68
C ASP A 322 28.05 4.58 57.30
N LYS A 323 27.33 5.06 58.32
CA LYS A 323 26.07 5.80 58.16
C LYS A 323 26.23 7.11 57.39
N GLU A 324 27.36 7.79 57.55
CA GLU A 324 27.62 9.06 56.86
C GLU A 324 27.74 8.81 55.35
N LEU A 325 28.57 7.84 54.95
CA LEU A 325 28.72 7.46 53.54
C LEU A 325 27.39 6.99 52.95
N ILE A 326 26.65 6.12 53.65
CA ILE A 326 25.36 5.61 53.20
C ILE A 326 24.37 6.76 52.94
N ASN A 327 24.22 7.67 53.91
CA ASN A 327 23.31 8.81 53.78
C ASN A 327 23.72 9.75 52.65
N ASN A 328 25.02 9.99 52.46
CA ASN A 328 25.51 10.79 51.34
C ASN A 328 25.16 10.14 50.00
N ILE A 329 25.38 8.84 49.85
CA ILE A 329 25.01 8.09 48.64
C ILE A 329 23.50 8.18 48.37
N ILE A 330 22.66 7.90 49.38
CA ILE A 330 21.20 7.93 49.24
C ILE A 330 20.70 9.34 48.86
N ASN A 331 21.28 10.39 49.46
CA ASN A 331 20.90 11.77 49.13
C ASN A 331 21.29 12.14 47.69
N ASP A 332 22.47 11.74 47.22
CA ASP A 332 22.94 12.01 45.85
C ASP A 332 22.05 11.31 44.81
N GLN A 333 21.56 10.12 45.11
CA GLN A 333 20.67 9.35 44.23
C GLN A 333 19.34 10.07 43.91
N LYS A 334 18.86 10.94 44.80
CA LYS A 334 17.61 11.70 44.59
C LYS A 334 17.68 12.56 43.33
N GLY A 335 18.85 13.13 43.02
CA GLY A 335 19.05 13.92 41.80
C GLY A 335 18.92 13.09 40.53
N ILE A 336 19.38 11.83 40.57
CA ILE A 336 19.22 10.87 39.47
C ILE A 336 17.74 10.52 39.32
N LEU A 337 17.09 10.09 40.42
CA LEU A 337 15.68 9.67 40.42
C LEU A 337 14.72 10.77 39.97
N HIS A 338 14.99 12.03 40.33
CA HIS A 338 14.20 13.17 39.86
C HIS A 338 14.14 13.23 38.32
N LYS A 339 15.21 12.86 37.61
CA LYS A 339 15.24 12.84 36.13
C LYS A 339 14.34 11.74 35.52
N PHE A 340 13.87 10.79 36.33
CA PHE A 340 12.92 9.74 35.95
C PHE A 340 11.51 9.93 36.54
N SER A 341 11.32 10.97 37.37
CA SER A 341 10.01 11.29 37.96
C SER A 341 8.98 11.65 36.88
N TYR A 342 7.71 11.44 37.20
CA TYR A 342 6.61 11.79 36.31
C TYR A 342 6.59 13.29 36.02
N GLU A 343 6.82 14.12 37.04
CA GLU A 343 6.80 15.58 36.97
C GLU A 343 7.87 16.12 36.03
N TYR A 344 9.11 15.64 36.18
CA TYR A 344 10.24 16.03 35.33
C TYR A 344 10.00 15.64 33.87
N ASN A 345 9.54 14.41 33.65
CA ASN A 345 9.24 13.90 32.31
C ASN A 345 8.09 14.66 31.66
N LYS A 346 6.99 14.90 32.39
CA LYS A 346 5.86 15.67 31.90
C LYS A 346 6.28 17.07 31.49
N LEU A 347 7.04 17.77 32.33
CA LEU A 347 7.54 19.11 32.03
C LEU A 347 8.36 19.12 30.73
N LEU A 348 9.28 18.18 30.56
CA LEU A 348 10.12 18.14 29.37
C LEU A 348 9.37 17.71 28.10
N TRP A 349 8.38 16.81 28.21
CA TRP A 349 7.51 16.49 27.09
C TRP A 349 6.62 17.69 26.71
N GLU A 350 6.08 18.42 27.69
CA GLU A 350 5.34 19.67 27.45
C GLU A 350 6.21 20.74 26.77
N GLN A 351 7.48 20.83 27.11
CA GLN A 351 8.41 21.81 26.53
C GLN A 351 8.92 21.41 25.14
N ASN A 352 9.21 20.13 24.91
CA ASN A 352 9.95 19.70 23.72
C ASN A 352 9.07 18.99 22.68
N PHE A 353 8.06 18.25 23.11
CA PHE A 353 7.19 17.46 22.22
C PHE A 353 5.94 18.25 21.80
N ILE A 354 5.26 18.88 22.77
CA ILE A 354 3.99 19.59 22.52
C ILE A 354 4.09 20.73 21.50
N PRO A 355 5.16 21.57 21.46
CA PRO A 355 5.26 22.63 20.46
C PRO A 355 5.38 22.09 19.03
N ILE A 356 5.99 20.93 18.83
CA ILE A 356 6.15 20.30 17.52
C ILE A 356 4.80 19.81 17.01
N VAL A 357 4.08 19.04 17.82
CA VAL A 357 2.78 18.45 17.45
C VAL A 357 1.64 19.49 17.39
N ASN A 358 1.80 20.64 18.05
CA ASN A 358 0.87 21.77 17.94
C ASN A 358 1.25 22.76 16.84
N ALA A 359 2.46 22.67 16.29
CA ALA A 359 2.80 23.47 15.13
C ALA A 359 1.75 23.17 14.04
N PRO A 360 1.25 24.20 13.33
CA PRO A 360 0.38 23.95 12.20
C PRO A 360 1.12 22.97 11.31
N ALA A 361 0.54 21.77 11.15
CA ALA A 361 1.14 20.72 10.34
C ALA A 361 1.60 21.38 9.05
N PRO A 362 2.88 21.21 8.62
CA PRO A 362 3.31 21.77 7.36
C PRO A 362 2.25 21.30 6.37
N VAL A 363 1.51 22.25 5.78
CA VAL A 363 0.45 21.92 4.84
C VAL A 363 1.17 21.16 3.74
N LEU A 364 1.08 19.83 3.80
CA LEU A 364 1.29 19.00 2.66
C LEU A 364 0.23 19.55 1.73
N LYS A 365 0.64 20.43 0.81
CA LYS A 365 -0.23 20.81 -0.30
C LYS A 365 -0.66 19.45 -0.83
N GLU A 366 -1.94 19.12 -0.67
CA GLU A 366 -2.56 18.06 -1.45
C GLU A 366 -2.20 18.44 -2.87
N SER A 367 -1.19 17.74 -3.39
CA SER A 367 -0.66 18.05 -4.70
C SER A 367 -1.75 17.59 -5.62
N ALA A 368 -2.37 18.56 -6.29
CA ALA A 368 -3.30 18.33 -7.38
C ALA A 368 -2.87 17.09 -8.19
N LYS A 369 -3.73 16.07 -8.20
CA LYS A 369 -3.43 14.77 -8.78
C LYS A 369 -3.45 14.87 -10.30
N LYS A 370 -2.47 14.27 -10.93
CA LYS A 370 -2.32 14.25 -12.39
C LYS A 370 -2.39 12.82 -12.89
N ILE A 371 -3.38 12.52 -13.73
CA ILE A 371 -3.60 11.18 -14.28
C ILE A 371 -3.33 11.22 -15.79
N ALA A 372 -2.48 10.32 -16.28
CA ALA A 372 -2.26 10.11 -17.70
C ALA A 372 -3.12 8.92 -18.18
N LEU A 373 -4.09 9.19 -19.04
CA LEU A 373 -4.93 8.17 -19.68
C LEU A 373 -4.31 7.77 -21.01
N PHE A 374 -4.18 6.48 -21.28
CA PHE A 374 -3.59 5.96 -22.52
C PHE A 374 -4.60 5.14 -23.29
N LEU A 375 -4.76 5.47 -24.58
CA LEU A 375 -5.55 4.68 -25.51
C LEU A 375 -4.66 4.13 -26.62
N THR A 376 -4.48 2.81 -26.64
CA THR A 376 -3.43 2.12 -27.40
C THR A 376 -3.94 1.45 -28.69
N GLU A 377 -5.23 1.58 -29.04
CA GLU A 377 -5.82 0.80 -30.13
C GLU A 377 -6.00 1.55 -31.45
N SER A 378 -6.11 0.77 -32.54
CA SER A 378 -6.21 1.27 -33.90
C SER A 378 -7.63 1.43 -34.44
N GLU A 379 -8.65 0.82 -33.82
CA GLU A 379 -10.07 0.91 -34.24
C GLU A 379 -10.74 2.24 -33.83
N TRP A 380 -9.91 3.23 -33.59
CA TRP A 380 -10.23 4.56 -33.13
C TRP A 380 -11.20 5.32 -34.05
N SER A 381 -11.22 5.02 -35.35
CA SER A 381 -12.09 5.68 -36.32
C SER A 381 -13.58 5.46 -36.04
N ILE A 382 -13.95 4.35 -35.39
CA ILE A 382 -15.34 3.96 -35.15
C ILE A 382 -15.82 4.35 -33.74
N TYR A 383 -14.97 4.18 -32.72
CA TYR A 383 -15.34 4.35 -31.31
C TYR A 383 -14.75 5.61 -30.65
N LYS A 384 -14.21 6.55 -31.45
CA LYS A 384 -13.66 7.82 -30.95
C LYS A 384 -14.59 8.50 -29.95
N GLU A 385 -15.85 8.67 -30.35
CA GLU A 385 -16.83 9.43 -29.58
C GLU A 385 -17.19 8.73 -28.26
N ASP A 386 -17.21 7.39 -28.25
CA ASP A 386 -17.44 6.60 -27.03
C ASP A 386 -16.31 6.81 -26.01
N TYR A 387 -15.05 6.73 -26.45
CA TYR A 387 -13.90 6.99 -25.57
C TYR A 387 -13.85 8.44 -25.08
N VAL A 388 -14.29 9.40 -25.90
CA VAL A 388 -14.45 10.80 -25.45
C VAL A 388 -15.43 10.86 -24.27
N GLN A 389 -16.56 10.15 -24.31
CA GLN A 389 -17.51 10.12 -23.18
C GLN A 389 -16.89 9.48 -21.92
N VAL A 390 -16.13 8.39 -22.08
CA VAL A 390 -15.40 7.75 -20.96
C VAL A 390 -14.43 8.75 -20.31
N VAL A 391 -13.64 9.46 -21.11
CA VAL A 391 -12.68 10.46 -20.60
C VAL A 391 -13.39 11.62 -19.91
N LYS A 392 -14.50 12.13 -20.48
CA LYS A 392 -15.31 13.18 -19.85
C LYS A 392 -15.83 12.75 -18.49
N MET A 393 -16.38 11.54 -18.39
CA MET A 393 -16.87 10.97 -17.13
C MET A 393 -15.75 10.87 -16.08
N LEU A 394 -14.59 10.32 -16.46
CA LEU A 394 -13.44 10.18 -15.56
C LEU A 394 -12.91 11.54 -15.08
N ASN A 395 -12.82 12.52 -15.98
CA ASN A 395 -12.35 13.89 -15.67
C ASN A 395 -13.32 14.62 -14.75
N ALA A 396 -14.63 14.54 -15.02
CA ALA A 396 -15.66 15.18 -14.21
C ALA A 396 -15.64 14.64 -12.77
N GLY A 397 -15.58 13.32 -12.59
CA GLY A 397 -15.50 12.72 -11.27
C GLY A 397 -14.20 13.03 -10.53
N LEU A 398 -13.07 13.16 -11.23
CA LEU A 398 -11.78 13.53 -10.64
C LEU A 398 -11.77 15.00 -10.15
N LYS A 399 -12.28 15.93 -10.97
CA LYS A 399 -12.38 17.36 -10.63
C LYS A 399 -13.35 17.63 -9.48
N LYS A 400 -14.32 16.74 -9.25
CA LYS A 400 -15.22 16.82 -8.09
C LYS A 400 -14.51 16.62 -6.75
N LEU A 401 -13.35 15.97 -6.74
CA LEU A 401 -12.53 15.81 -5.54
C LEU A 401 -11.71 17.06 -5.24
N ASP A 402 -11.03 17.57 -6.25
CA ASP A 402 -10.31 18.84 -6.23
C ASP A 402 -10.27 19.36 -7.67
N GLU A 403 -10.73 20.60 -7.89
CA GLU A 403 -10.76 21.24 -9.21
C GLU A 403 -9.37 21.38 -9.84
N LYS A 404 -8.31 21.34 -9.03
CA LYS A 404 -6.92 21.38 -9.51
C LYS A 404 -6.45 20.05 -10.08
N ASN A 405 -7.11 18.94 -9.77
CA ASN A 405 -6.79 17.65 -10.36
C ASN A 405 -6.95 17.72 -11.88
N SER A 406 -6.12 16.97 -12.60
CA SER A 406 -6.09 17.05 -14.06
C SER A 406 -5.86 15.71 -14.72
N ILE A 407 -6.46 15.57 -15.90
CA ILE A 407 -6.26 14.44 -16.80
C ILE A 407 -5.50 14.91 -18.04
N THR A 408 -4.51 14.12 -18.44
CA THR A 408 -3.93 14.17 -19.78
C THR A 408 -4.36 12.93 -20.54
N PHE A 409 -5.10 13.12 -21.64
CA PHE A 409 -5.52 12.04 -22.53
C PHE A 409 -4.50 11.85 -23.65
N ASN A 410 -3.96 10.64 -23.76
CA ASN A 410 -2.85 10.33 -24.63
C ASN A 410 -3.30 9.38 -25.74
N ILE A 411 -3.02 9.78 -26.97
CA ILE A 411 -3.40 9.06 -28.19
C ILE A 411 -2.16 8.64 -28.97
N LEU A 412 -2.24 7.51 -29.69
CA LEU A 412 -1.13 7.07 -30.53
C LEU A 412 -0.83 8.12 -31.61
N GLY A 413 0.42 8.57 -31.67
CA GLY A 413 0.83 9.69 -32.52
C GLY A 413 0.58 9.50 -34.02
N ASN A 414 0.47 10.62 -34.73
CA ASN A 414 0.25 10.72 -36.19
C ASN A 414 -1.08 10.17 -36.73
N LYS A 415 -2.08 9.93 -35.87
CA LYS A 415 -3.41 9.45 -36.30
C LYS A 415 -4.50 10.52 -36.32
N PHE A 416 -4.39 11.56 -35.50
CA PHE A 416 -5.44 12.55 -35.29
C PHE A 416 -4.90 13.96 -35.31
N ASP A 417 -5.75 14.90 -35.70
CA ASP A 417 -5.51 16.31 -35.43
C ASP A 417 -6.05 16.59 -34.02
N THR A 418 -5.13 16.64 -33.05
CA THR A 418 -5.47 16.79 -31.62
C THR A 418 -6.34 18.02 -31.33
N ASN A 419 -6.17 19.09 -32.10
CA ASN A 419 -6.92 20.32 -31.91
C ASN A 419 -8.31 20.24 -32.55
N ARG A 420 -8.51 19.45 -33.61
CA ARG A 420 -9.80 19.34 -34.26
C ARG A 420 -10.65 18.21 -33.68
N ASP A 421 -10.05 17.04 -33.49
CA ASP A 421 -10.78 15.81 -33.18
C ASP A 421 -11.29 15.75 -31.73
N PHE A 422 -10.74 16.57 -30.84
CA PHE A 422 -11.00 16.54 -29.39
C PHE A 422 -11.34 17.90 -28.77
N MET A 423 -11.88 18.81 -29.57
CA MET A 423 -12.28 20.13 -29.08
C MET A 423 -13.14 20.09 -27.81
N GLU A 424 -13.99 19.08 -27.66
CA GLU A 424 -14.80 18.91 -26.45
C GLU A 424 -13.98 18.62 -25.20
N LEU A 425 -12.99 17.71 -25.29
CA LEU A 425 -12.12 17.38 -24.16
C LEU A 425 -11.25 18.59 -23.75
N LEU A 426 -10.76 19.35 -24.75
CA LEU A 426 -10.01 20.59 -24.50
C LEU A 426 -10.86 21.62 -23.77
N LYS A 427 -12.15 21.78 -24.14
CA LYS A 427 -13.10 22.66 -23.44
C LYS A 427 -13.35 22.24 -21.99
N ASP A 428 -13.32 20.92 -21.72
CA ASP A 428 -13.47 20.36 -20.36
C ASP A 428 -12.15 20.41 -19.55
N GLY A 429 -11.10 21.04 -20.10
CA GLY A 429 -9.80 21.22 -19.48
C GLY A 429 -8.96 19.94 -19.41
N VAL A 430 -9.22 18.97 -20.30
CA VAL A 430 -8.38 17.78 -20.48
C VAL A 430 -7.26 18.13 -21.45
N SER A 431 -6.00 17.89 -21.04
CA SER A 431 -4.85 18.06 -21.94
C SER A 431 -4.73 16.87 -22.88
N ILE A 432 -4.23 17.08 -24.09
CA ILE A 432 -4.11 16.01 -25.10
C ILE A 432 -2.68 15.94 -25.57
N ARG A 433 -2.10 14.75 -25.61
CA ARG A 433 -0.74 14.52 -26.10
C ARG A 433 -0.68 13.29 -26.99
N ASP A 434 0.25 13.34 -27.93
CA ASP A 434 0.64 12.16 -28.69
C ASP A 434 1.61 11.31 -27.85
N PHE A 435 1.46 10.00 -27.95
CA PHE A 435 2.42 9.08 -27.35
C PHE A 435 2.71 7.90 -28.27
N LYS A 436 3.71 7.13 -27.88
CA LYS A 436 3.89 5.76 -28.34
C LYS A 436 4.31 4.86 -27.19
N LEU A 437 4.06 3.57 -27.36
CA LEU A 437 4.65 2.55 -26.51
C LEU A 437 6.07 2.27 -27.01
N GLN A 438 7.04 2.44 -26.13
CA GLN A 438 8.43 2.12 -26.40
C GLN A 438 8.82 0.87 -25.62
N GLU A 439 9.39 -0.10 -26.31
CA GLU A 439 10.05 -1.23 -25.67
C GLU A 439 11.35 -0.77 -25.02
N VAL A 440 11.55 -1.17 -23.77
CA VAL A 440 12.72 -0.90 -22.95
C VAL A 440 13.26 -2.20 -22.39
N SER A 441 14.59 -2.32 -22.35
CA SER A 441 15.24 -3.51 -21.79
C SER A 441 15.09 -3.58 -20.28
N LEU A 442 15.26 -4.78 -19.71
CA LEU A 442 15.37 -4.97 -18.26
C LEU A 442 16.40 -4.01 -17.64
N LYS A 443 17.58 -3.89 -18.24
CA LYS A 443 18.64 -2.98 -17.77
C LYS A 443 18.17 -1.53 -17.73
N SER A 444 17.57 -1.04 -18.82
CA SER A 444 17.07 0.34 -18.89
C SER A 444 15.93 0.59 -17.90
N THR A 445 15.10 -0.42 -17.63
CA THR A 445 14.03 -0.36 -16.63
C THR A 445 14.60 -0.27 -15.22
N ILE A 446 15.61 -1.09 -14.89
CA ILE A 446 16.33 -1.02 -13.60
C ILE A 446 16.98 0.35 -13.42
N GLU A 447 17.67 0.85 -14.44
CA GLU A 447 18.31 2.17 -14.40
C GLU A 447 17.27 3.29 -14.21
N SER A 448 16.12 3.21 -14.88
CA SER A 448 15.02 4.17 -14.74
C SER A 448 14.40 4.14 -13.34
N LEU A 449 14.16 2.94 -12.79
CA LEU A 449 13.68 2.77 -11.42
C LEU A 449 14.70 3.33 -10.41
N ALA A 450 16.00 3.06 -10.61
CA ALA A 450 17.05 3.60 -9.76
C ALA A 450 17.11 5.13 -9.79
N LEU A 451 16.91 5.76 -10.96
CA LEU A 451 16.79 7.22 -11.07
C LEU A 451 15.55 7.78 -10.37
N LEU A 452 14.50 6.99 -10.21
CA LEU A 452 13.32 7.28 -9.41
C LEU A 452 13.44 6.83 -7.95
N PHE A 453 14.60 6.30 -7.56
CA PHE A 453 14.87 5.71 -6.25
C PHE A 453 13.91 4.56 -5.89
N GLN A 454 13.38 3.85 -6.88
CA GLN A 454 12.53 2.68 -6.70
C GLN A 454 13.34 1.40 -6.91
N ASN A 455 12.99 0.35 -6.17
CA ASN A 455 13.56 -0.98 -6.34
C ASN A 455 12.42 -2.01 -6.42
N GLU A 456 11.94 -2.23 -7.63
CA GLU A 456 10.87 -3.18 -7.92
C GLU A 456 11.45 -4.50 -8.43
N GLN A 457 10.84 -5.61 -8.04
CA GLN A 457 11.22 -6.91 -8.57
C GLN A 457 10.71 -7.05 -10.01
N LEU A 458 11.64 -7.20 -10.94
CA LEU A 458 11.37 -7.37 -12.37
C LEU A 458 11.50 -8.85 -12.76
N TRP A 459 10.61 -9.32 -13.63
CA TRP A 459 10.42 -10.71 -14.00
C TRP A 459 10.60 -10.97 -15.50
N HIS A 460 10.67 -9.92 -16.31
CA HIS A 460 10.69 -9.99 -17.76
C HIS A 460 11.97 -9.36 -18.33
N ASN A 461 12.40 -9.80 -19.51
CA ASN A 461 13.63 -9.31 -20.16
C ASN A 461 13.46 -7.96 -20.86
N SER A 462 12.24 -7.63 -21.26
CA SER A 462 11.85 -6.34 -21.79
C SER A 462 10.49 -5.93 -21.24
N TYR A 463 10.22 -4.63 -21.31
CA TYR A 463 9.00 -3.99 -20.83
C TYR A 463 8.56 -2.92 -21.83
N ILE A 464 7.31 -2.49 -21.75
CA ILE A 464 6.80 -1.33 -22.48
C ILE A 464 6.58 -0.14 -21.53
N MET A 465 6.87 1.06 -22.02
CA MET A 465 6.50 2.30 -21.34
C MET A 465 5.95 3.34 -22.33
N PRO A 466 4.96 4.15 -21.94
CA PRO A 466 4.50 5.26 -22.75
C PRO A 466 5.54 6.38 -22.78
N VAL A 467 5.82 6.90 -23.98
CA VAL A 467 6.73 8.03 -24.19
C VAL A 467 6.08 9.10 -25.06
N ASP A 468 6.27 10.37 -24.66
CA ASP A 468 5.90 11.57 -25.42
C ASP A 468 7.12 12.37 -25.89
N TYR A 469 8.33 11.90 -25.57
CA TYR A 469 9.61 12.57 -25.84
C TYR A 469 9.81 13.94 -25.19
N ALA A 470 8.84 14.40 -24.41
CA ALA A 470 8.90 15.67 -23.70
C ALA A 470 9.16 15.44 -22.21
N ARG A 471 8.28 14.69 -21.55
CA ARG A 471 8.34 14.41 -20.11
C ARG A 471 8.19 12.93 -19.78
N ASN A 472 7.89 12.09 -20.78
CA ASN A 472 7.64 10.65 -20.68
C ASN A 472 6.69 10.32 -19.53
N TYR A 473 5.70 11.20 -19.32
CA TYR A 473 4.66 11.04 -18.31
C TYR A 473 5.17 10.88 -16.87
N VAL A 474 6.41 11.32 -16.59
CA VAL A 474 6.94 11.42 -15.22
C VAL A 474 6.19 12.49 -14.43
N ASP A 475 5.57 13.45 -15.12
CA ASP A 475 4.73 14.51 -14.57
C ASP A 475 3.33 14.05 -14.15
N ALA A 476 2.96 12.80 -14.38
CA ALA A 476 1.74 12.17 -13.87
C ALA A 476 2.00 11.38 -12.57
N ASP A 477 1.01 11.35 -11.68
CA ASP A 477 1.01 10.53 -10.48
C ASP A 477 0.62 9.07 -10.79
N TYR A 478 -0.30 8.88 -11.74
CA TYR A 478 -0.80 7.58 -12.17
C TYR A 478 -0.89 7.46 -13.69
N TRP A 479 -0.68 6.25 -14.19
CA TRP A 479 -1.03 5.85 -15.55
C TRP A 479 -2.32 5.05 -15.54
N LEU A 480 -3.21 5.25 -16.52
CA LEU A 480 -4.39 4.42 -16.67
C LEU A 480 -4.58 4.06 -18.15
N PHE A 481 -4.46 2.77 -18.45
CA PHE A 481 -4.67 2.23 -19.78
C PHE A 481 -6.15 1.93 -19.99
N LEU A 482 -6.76 2.56 -20.99
CA LEU A 482 -8.16 2.34 -21.38
C LEU A 482 -8.36 1.09 -22.24
N ASN A 483 -7.29 0.32 -22.44
CA ASN A 483 -7.28 -0.95 -23.15
C ASN A 483 -6.59 -2.00 -22.26
N HIS A 484 -7.22 -3.17 -22.15
CA HIS A 484 -6.72 -4.30 -21.37
C HIS A 484 -5.90 -5.30 -22.19
N GLU A 485 -5.92 -5.18 -23.52
CA GLU A 485 -5.20 -6.05 -24.43
C GLU A 485 -3.74 -5.61 -24.66
N LEU A 486 -2.97 -5.52 -23.58
CA LEU A 486 -1.53 -5.27 -23.63
C LEU A 486 -0.79 -6.59 -23.37
N ASP A 487 -0.24 -7.15 -24.45
CA ASP A 487 0.47 -8.44 -24.46
C ASP A 487 1.96 -8.32 -24.18
N GLU A 488 2.42 -7.12 -23.83
CA GLU A 488 3.77 -6.85 -23.36
C GLU A 488 3.72 -6.34 -21.91
N PRO A 489 4.70 -6.71 -21.06
CA PRO A 489 4.70 -6.32 -19.66
C PRO A 489 4.95 -4.82 -19.49
N ILE A 490 4.12 -4.14 -18.71
CA ILE A 490 4.22 -2.70 -18.45
C ILE A 490 5.36 -2.45 -17.45
N ALA A 491 6.26 -1.52 -17.78
CA ALA A 491 7.35 -1.13 -16.90
C ALA A 491 6.78 -0.47 -15.62
N PRO A 492 7.15 -0.93 -14.41
CA PRO A 492 6.58 -0.42 -13.15
C PRO A 492 7.20 0.93 -12.72
N ILE A 493 7.45 1.83 -13.68
CA ILE A 493 8.03 3.16 -13.47
C ILE A 493 7.05 4.10 -12.73
N LYS A 494 5.75 3.86 -12.92
CA LYS A 494 4.67 4.59 -12.25
C LYS A 494 3.59 3.61 -11.81
N PRO A 495 2.90 3.88 -10.69
CA PRO A 495 1.65 3.20 -10.37
C PRO A 495 0.69 3.32 -11.54
N TYR A 496 0.15 2.20 -12.00
CA TYR A 496 -0.75 2.17 -13.14
C TYR A 496 -2.04 1.39 -12.86
N GLY A 497 -3.09 1.72 -13.59
CA GLY A 497 -4.32 0.97 -13.65
C GLY A 497 -4.71 0.58 -15.07
N ILE A 498 -5.64 -0.35 -15.17
CA ILE A 498 -6.14 -0.88 -16.46
C ILE A 498 -7.66 -0.92 -16.40
N TYR A 499 -8.32 -0.43 -17.44
CA TYR A 499 -9.73 -0.61 -17.69
C TYR A 499 -9.97 -1.88 -18.51
N ILE A 500 -10.70 -2.82 -17.93
CA ILE A 500 -10.99 -4.15 -18.45
C ILE A 500 -12.46 -4.20 -18.82
N ASP A 501 -12.73 -4.27 -20.13
CA ASP A 501 -14.09 -4.41 -20.65
C ASP A 501 -14.67 -5.75 -20.22
N ASN A 502 -14.08 -6.85 -20.69
CA ASN A 502 -14.52 -8.20 -20.34
C ASN A 502 -13.32 -9.17 -20.29
N LEU A 503 -13.61 -10.44 -19.98
CA LEU A 503 -12.62 -11.54 -19.99
C LEU A 503 -13.12 -12.70 -20.84
N GLY A 504 -13.72 -12.42 -22.00
CA GLY A 504 -14.30 -13.45 -22.89
C GLY A 504 -13.27 -14.46 -23.41
N GLU A 505 -12.02 -14.03 -23.59
CA GLU A 505 -10.87 -14.88 -23.95
C GLU A 505 -10.65 -16.07 -23.02
N ARG A 506 -11.11 -15.99 -21.75
CA ARG A 506 -10.98 -17.10 -20.80
C ARG A 506 -11.80 -18.32 -21.22
N PHE A 507 -12.90 -18.13 -21.95
CA PHE A 507 -13.72 -19.22 -22.46
C PHE A 507 -13.05 -19.96 -23.63
N TYR A 508 -11.98 -19.38 -24.18
CA TYR A 508 -11.19 -19.96 -25.26
C TYR A 508 -9.78 -20.38 -24.79
N ASN A 509 -9.44 -20.20 -23.51
CA ASN A 509 -8.09 -20.39 -22.96
C ASN A 509 -7.00 -19.61 -23.71
N THR A 510 -7.31 -18.36 -24.09
CA THR A 510 -6.45 -17.52 -24.94
C THR A 510 -5.82 -16.33 -24.22
N ILE A 511 -6.06 -16.16 -22.91
CA ILE A 511 -5.45 -15.06 -22.15
C ILE A 511 -3.94 -15.26 -22.00
N SER A 512 -3.15 -14.24 -22.32
CA SER A 512 -1.68 -14.32 -22.24
C SER A 512 -1.16 -14.17 -20.81
N ASP A 513 -0.01 -14.81 -20.54
CA ASP A 513 0.69 -14.67 -19.25
C ASP A 513 1.11 -13.21 -18.99
N PHE A 514 1.42 -12.45 -20.05
CA PHE A 514 1.75 -11.03 -19.95
C PHE A 514 0.55 -10.20 -19.49
N ARG A 515 -0.66 -10.43 -20.01
CA ARG A 515 -1.88 -9.76 -19.54
C ARG A 515 -2.16 -10.08 -18.08
N ILE A 516 -2.06 -11.36 -17.68
CA ILE A 516 -2.22 -11.76 -16.28
C ILE A 516 -1.20 -11.04 -15.38
N SER A 517 0.07 -10.98 -15.82
CA SER A 517 1.12 -10.26 -15.10
C SER A 517 0.79 -8.77 -14.97
N ASN A 518 0.34 -8.13 -16.05
CA ASN A 518 -0.07 -6.73 -16.06
C ASN A 518 -1.22 -6.46 -15.10
N TYR A 519 -2.24 -7.33 -15.04
CA TYR A 519 -3.37 -7.18 -14.12
C TYR A 519 -2.96 -7.33 -12.66
N LYS A 520 -2.06 -8.28 -12.34
CA LYS A 520 -1.57 -8.51 -10.98
C LYS A 520 -0.71 -7.35 -10.47
N ASN A 521 0.14 -6.81 -11.34
CA ASN A 521 1.05 -5.71 -11.03
C ASN A 521 0.36 -4.33 -11.04
N ALA A 522 -0.84 -4.22 -11.64
CA ALA A 522 -1.63 -3.00 -11.58
C ALA A 522 -1.93 -2.59 -10.12
N SER A 523 -1.88 -1.29 -9.87
CA SER A 523 -2.24 -0.68 -8.59
C SER A 523 -3.76 -0.69 -8.39
N PHE A 524 -4.53 -0.58 -9.47
CA PHE A 524 -5.99 -0.69 -9.47
C PHE A 524 -6.51 -1.14 -10.83
N LEU A 525 -7.70 -1.73 -10.88
CA LEU A 525 -8.39 -2.14 -12.10
C LEU A 525 -9.80 -1.53 -12.14
N PHE A 526 -10.22 -1.13 -13.33
CA PHE A 526 -11.59 -0.69 -13.60
C PHE A 526 -12.30 -1.69 -14.50
N THR A 527 -13.59 -1.88 -14.28
CA THR A 527 -14.46 -2.63 -15.17
C THR A 527 -15.89 -2.09 -15.07
N SER A 528 -16.72 -2.33 -16.08
CA SER A 528 -18.14 -1.94 -16.05
C SER A 528 -19.07 -3.12 -15.73
N SER A 529 -18.52 -4.32 -15.51
CA SER A 529 -19.28 -5.56 -15.28
C SER A 529 -18.94 -6.21 -13.94
N LEU A 530 -19.98 -6.58 -13.19
CA LEU A 530 -19.86 -7.36 -11.97
C LEU A 530 -19.32 -8.76 -12.26
N GLN A 531 -19.77 -9.39 -13.34
CA GLN A 531 -19.28 -10.67 -13.80
C GLN A 531 -17.79 -10.62 -14.16
N THR A 532 -17.33 -9.56 -14.83
CA THR A 532 -15.90 -9.37 -15.12
C THR A 532 -15.08 -9.21 -13.84
N LYS A 533 -15.59 -8.47 -12.85
CA LYS A 533 -14.97 -8.42 -11.51
C LYS A 533 -14.88 -9.81 -10.87
N ILE A 534 -15.95 -10.59 -10.89
CA ILE A 534 -15.96 -11.98 -10.37
C ILE A 534 -14.92 -12.83 -11.10
N ASP A 535 -14.81 -12.68 -12.41
CA ASP A 535 -13.88 -13.45 -13.23
C ASP A 535 -12.42 -13.07 -12.92
N LEU A 536 -12.11 -11.79 -12.73
CA LEU A 536 -10.78 -11.31 -12.30
C LEU A 536 -10.38 -11.90 -10.94
N VAL A 537 -11.31 -11.96 -9.99
CA VAL A 537 -11.03 -12.54 -8.67
C VAL A 537 -10.85 -14.05 -8.77
N LYS A 538 -11.83 -14.76 -9.34
CA LYS A 538 -11.88 -16.24 -9.29
C LYS A 538 -10.94 -16.92 -10.26
N HIS A 539 -10.76 -16.36 -11.46
CA HIS A 539 -10.02 -17.02 -12.53
C HIS A 539 -8.62 -16.44 -12.74
N VAL A 540 -8.39 -15.17 -12.41
CA VAL A 540 -7.07 -14.53 -12.54
C VAL A 540 -6.35 -14.43 -11.19
N GLY A 541 -7.10 -14.46 -10.08
CA GLY A 541 -6.55 -14.37 -8.72
C GLY A 541 -6.19 -12.94 -8.32
N ILE A 542 -6.95 -11.95 -8.79
CA ILE A 542 -6.77 -10.56 -8.40
C ILE A 542 -7.50 -10.28 -7.09
N ALA A 543 -6.85 -9.55 -6.18
CA ALA A 543 -7.44 -9.13 -4.92
C ALA A 543 -8.64 -8.19 -5.15
N GLU A 544 -9.77 -8.45 -4.49
CA GLU A 544 -11.04 -7.77 -4.77
C GLU A 544 -10.95 -6.26 -4.54
N GLU A 545 -10.18 -5.84 -3.54
CA GLU A 545 -9.99 -4.44 -3.16
C GLU A 545 -9.29 -3.60 -4.24
N LYS A 546 -8.58 -4.24 -5.18
CA LYS A 546 -7.95 -3.58 -6.33
C LYS A 546 -8.95 -3.26 -7.44
N ILE A 547 -10.13 -3.88 -7.46
CA ILE A 547 -11.07 -3.80 -8.58
C ILE A 547 -12.23 -2.88 -8.21
N SER A 548 -12.45 -1.84 -9.01
CA SER A 548 -13.61 -0.96 -8.89
C SER A 548 -14.52 -1.12 -10.10
N ILE A 549 -15.83 -1.24 -9.86
CA ILE A 549 -16.83 -1.19 -10.92
C ILE A 549 -17.13 0.28 -11.19
N ILE A 550 -17.09 0.67 -12.46
CA ILE A 550 -17.43 2.01 -12.91
C ILE A 550 -18.65 1.98 -13.84
N PRO A 551 -19.44 3.06 -13.90
CA PRO A 551 -20.54 3.17 -14.85
C PRO A 551 -20.07 3.03 -16.30
N PHE A 552 -20.83 2.30 -17.10
CA PHE A 552 -20.63 2.26 -18.54
C PHE A 552 -21.19 3.54 -19.19
N VAL A 553 -20.41 4.18 -20.04
CA VAL A 553 -20.81 5.37 -20.81
C VAL A 553 -20.45 5.20 -22.29
N PHE A 554 -21.28 5.74 -23.16
CA PHE A 554 -21.16 5.66 -24.61
C PHE A 554 -21.70 6.94 -25.26
N SER A 555 -21.38 7.15 -26.53
CA SER A 555 -21.82 8.32 -27.30
C SER A 555 -23.17 8.10 -27.98
N ASP A 556 -23.90 9.18 -28.23
CA ASP A 556 -25.13 9.13 -29.01
C ASP A 556 -24.84 8.90 -30.50
N SER A 557 -25.39 7.83 -31.07
CA SER A 557 -25.29 7.57 -32.49
C SER A 557 -26.41 8.28 -33.25
N HIS A 558 -26.06 9.22 -34.13
CA HIS A 558 -26.99 9.81 -35.09
C HIS A 558 -26.69 9.28 -36.51
N ALA A 559 -27.67 8.64 -37.13
CA ALA A 559 -27.66 8.44 -38.57
C ALA A 559 -28.45 9.60 -39.19
N GLU A 560 -27.83 10.39 -40.07
CA GLU A 560 -28.61 11.20 -41.01
C GLU A 560 -29.54 10.25 -41.76
N GLU A 561 -30.83 10.57 -41.86
CA GLU A 561 -31.84 9.78 -42.56
C GLU A 561 -31.38 9.51 -44.00
N SER A 562 -30.72 8.38 -44.21
CA SER A 562 -30.27 7.96 -45.53
C SER A 562 -31.44 7.27 -46.24
N PRO A 563 -31.62 7.45 -47.56
CA PRO A 563 -32.73 6.86 -48.27
C PRO A 563 -32.67 5.33 -48.18
N SER A 564 -33.79 4.71 -47.81
CA SER A 564 -34.15 3.29 -47.95
C SER A 564 -33.08 2.41 -48.63
N ILE A 565 -32.11 1.94 -47.84
CA ILE A 565 -31.17 0.88 -48.25
C ILE A 565 -31.89 -0.48 -48.12
N GLU A 566 -31.63 -1.39 -49.06
CA GLU A 566 -32.06 -2.80 -49.00
C GLU A 566 -31.78 -3.41 -47.62
N SER A 567 -32.75 -4.10 -47.02
CA SER A 567 -32.64 -4.70 -45.68
C SER A 567 -31.71 -5.93 -45.67
N TYR A 568 -30.87 -6.07 -44.64
CA TYR A 568 -29.90 -7.17 -44.51
C TYR A 568 -29.69 -7.63 -43.06
N TYR A 569 -29.12 -8.81 -42.89
CA TYR A 569 -28.56 -9.27 -41.62
C TYR A 569 -27.10 -8.83 -41.49
N LEU A 570 -26.73 -8.26 -40.34
CA LEU A 570 -25.35 -7.88 -40.04
C LEU A 570 -24.69 -8.92 -39.14
N LEU A 571 -23.54 -9.44 -39.54
CA LEU A 571 -22.71 -10.35 -38.76
C LEU A 571 -21.42 -9.65 -38.39
N GLU A 572 -21.11 -9.65 -37.10
CA GLU A 572 -19.87 -9.11 -36.55
C GLU A 572 -18.93 -10.27 -36.21
N VAL A 573 -17.74 -10.27 -36.80
CA VAL A 573 -16.73 -11.33 -36.61
C VAL A 573 -15.34 -10.74 -36.44
N ASP A 574 -14.45 -11.49 -35.79
CA ASP A 574 -13.07 -11.07 -35.55
C ASP A 574 -12.18 -11.61 -36.66
N SER A 575 -11.45 -10.74 -37.36
CA SER A 575 -10.58 -11.13 -38.46
C SER A 575 -9.49 -12.12 -38.02
N LYS A 576 -9.13 -12.14 -36.73
CA LYS A 576 -8.17 -13.09 -36.17
C LYS A 576 -8.73 -14.52 -36.04
N LYS A 577 -10.05 -14.69 -36.05
CA LYS A 577 -10.73 -16.00 -35.89
C LYS A 577 -11.01 -16.65 -37.25
N ILE A 578 -9.95 -16.84 -38.06
CA ILE A 578 -10.05 -17.30 -39.46
C ILE A 578 -10.90 -18.56 -39.62
N ASN A 579 -10.68 -19.57 -38.77
CA ASN A 579 -11.43 -20.83 -38.85
C ASN A 579 -12.93 -20.66 -38.57
N HIS A 580 -13.29 -19.75 -37.66
CA HIS A 580 -14.68 -19.46 -37.37
C HIS A 580 -15.35 -18.78 -38.56
N ILE A 581 -14.65 -17.87 -39.24
CA ILE A 581 -15.17 -17.20 -40.44
C ILE A 581 -15.32 -18.19 -41.61
N LYS A 582 -14.35 -19.10 -41.80
CA LYS A 582 -14.46 -20.17 -42.82
C LYS A 582 -15.70 -21.03 -42.58
N ARG A 583 -15.92 -21.48 -41.33
CA ARG A 583 -17.12 -22.24 -40.96
C ARG A 583 -18.39 -21.43 -41.22
N LEU A 584 -18.43 -20.18 -40.79
CA LEU A 584 -19.56 -19.28 -41.02
C LEU A 584 -19.93 -19.16 -42.52
N LEU A 585 -18.95 -18.98 -43.41
CA LEU A 585 -19.20 -18.89 -44.84
C LEU A 585 -19.72 -20.21 -45.42
N THR A 586 -19.19 -21.35 -44.96
CA THR A 586 -19.71 -22.68 -45.32
C THR A 586 -21.16 -22.84 -44.87
N ASP A 587 -21.47 -22.50 -43.62
CA ASP A 587 -22.82 -22.58 -43.06
C ASP A 587 -23.81 -21.68 -43.82
N LEU A 588 -23.39 -20.46 -44.18
CA LEU A 588 -24.19 -19.56 -45.03
C LEU A 588 -24.43 -20.12 -46.43
N GLN A 589 -23.42 -20.77 -47.02
CA GLN A 589 -23.55 -21.39 -48.33
C GLN A 589 -24.57 -22.54 -48.28
N GLU A 590 -24.51 -23.38 -47.24
CA GLU A 590 -25.49 -24.43 -47.03
C GLU A 590 -26.89 -23.87 -46.77
N TYR A 591 -27.00 -22.80 -45.97
CA TYR A 591 -28.25 -22.10 -45.71
C TYR A 591 -28.92 -21.64 -46.99
N TYR A 592 -28.21 -20.93 -47.87
CA TYR A 592 -28.79 -20.48 -49.13
C TYR A 592 -29.08 -21.63 -50.11
N ARG A 593 -28.29 -22.71 -50.06
CA ARG A 593 -28.53 -23.91 -50.88
C ARG A 593 -29.81 -24.63 -50.47
N LEU A 594 -30.06 -24.77 -49.17
CA LEU A 594 -31.19 -25.54 -48.64
C LEU A 594 -32.48 -24.72 -48.54
N SER A 595 -32.41 -23.44 -48.18
CA SER A 595 -33.60 -22.60 -47.94
C SER A 595 -34.17 -21.91 -49.18
N GLY A 596 -33.35 -21.72 -50.24
CA GLY A 596 -33.76 -20.95 -51.44
C GLY A 596 -33.97 -19.45 -51.23
N ARG A 597 -33.73 -18.94 -50.02
CA ARG A 597 -33.95 -17.56 -49.58
C ARG A 597 -33.02 -16.53 -50.23
N THR A 598 -33.43 -15.25 -50.26
CA THR A 598 -32.75 -14.17 -51.01
C THR A 598 -32.26 -13.01 -50.14
N GLU A 599 -32.48 -13.08 -48.83
CA GLU A 599 -32.02 -12.10 -47.85
C GLU A 599 -30.51 -11.83 -48.01
N LYS A 600 -30.12 -10.57 -47.84
CA LYS A 600 -28.71 -10.17 -47.88
C LYS A 600 -28.08 -10.34 -46.50
N VAL A 601 -26.82 -10.75 -46.50
CA VAL A 601 -25.96 -10.80 -45.30
C VAL A 601 -24.78 -9.87 -45.52
N LYS A 602 -24.54 -8.99 -44.55
CA LYS A 602 -23.34 -8.15 -44.49
C LYS A 602 -22.47 -8.66 -43.33
N ILE A 603 -21.20 -8.90 -43.60
CA ILE A 603 -20.22 -9.33 -42.60
C ILE A 603 -19.25 -8.18 -42.36
N HIS A 604 -19.12 -7.75 -41.11
CA HIS A 604 -18.09 -6.79 -40.70
C HIS A 604 -16.92 -7.53 -40.05
N LEU A 605 -15.74 -7.40 -40.63
CA LEU A 605 -14.49 -7.92 -40.11
C LEU A 605 -13.86 -6.91 -39.14
N ASN A 606 -13.95 -7.21 -37.85
CA ASN A 606 -13.27 -6.45 -36.79
C ASN A 606 -11.80 -6.81 -36.72
N ASN A 607 -10.98 -5.92 -36.14
CA ASN A 607 -9.55 -6.05 -35.90
C ASN A 607 -8.69 -6.24 -37.15
N TYR A 608 -9.24 -5.91 -38.32
CA TYR A 608 -8.51 -6.05 -39.57
C TYR A 608 -7.37 -5.03 -39.65
N LYS A 609 -6.16 -5.51 -39.96
CA LYS A 609 -5.00 -4.69 -40.30
C LYS A 609 -4.40 -5.21 -41.59
N PHE A 610 -4.21 -4.33 -42.57
CA PHE A 610 -3.47 -4.67 -43.78
C PHE A 610 -1.98 -4.76 -43.45
N ASP A 611 -1.40 -5.96 -43.56
CA ASP A 611 0.01 -6.24 -43.25
C ASP A 611 0.92 -6.24 -44.50
N GLY A 612 0.36 -5.97 -45.69
CA GLY A 612 1.10 -5.87 -46.94
C GLY A 612 1.48 -7.21 -47.57
N ASN A 613 1.01 -8.34 -47.02
CA ASN A 613 1.35 -9.68 -47.51
C ASN A 613 0.10 -10.40 -48.05
N ASP A 614 -0.06 -10.44 -49.38
CA ASP A 614 -1.30 -10.88 -50.02
C ASP A 614 -1.67 -12.36 -49.77
N ASP A 615 -0.71 -13.24 -49.46
CA ASP A 615 -0.93 -14.69 -49.31
C ASP A 615 -1.68 -15.09 -48.03
N TYR A 616 -1.77 -14.20 -47.03
CA TYR A 616 -2.49 -14.45 -45.76
C TYR A 616 -3.51 -13.37 -45.41
N ASP A 617 -3.80 -12.45 -46.35
CA ASP A 617 -4.81 -11.42 -46.15
C ASP A 617 -6.21 -12.06 -46.04
N ALA A 618 -6.75 -12.08 -44.82
CA ALA A 618 -8.08 -12.60 -44.51
C ALA A 618 -9.16 -12.03 -45.44
N ARG A 619 -9.03 -10.76 -45.84
CA ARG A 619 -9.93 -10.11 -46.80
C ARG A 619 -9.90 -10.80 -48.16
N ILE A 620 -8.71 -11.11 -48.69
CA ILE A 620 -8.55 -11.77 -50.00
C ILE A 620 -9.11 -13.18 -49.93
N ILE A 621 -8.73 -13.94 -48.89
CA ILE A 621 -9.19 -15.31 -48.67
C ILE A 621 -10.72 -15.38 -48.67
N PHE A 622 -11.37 -14.56 -47.84
CA PHE A 622 -12.84 -14.61 -47.71
C PHE A 622 -13.56 -13.99 -48.90
N SER A 623 -12.99 -12.94 -49.52
CA SER A 623 -13.55 -12.36 -50.74
C SER A 623 -13.55 -13.37 -51.89
N ASN A 624 -12.49 -14.18 -52.03
CA ASN A 624 -12.43 -15.23 -53.03
C ASN A 624 -13.46 -16.34 -52.75
N MET A 625 -13.56 -16.81 -51.50
CA MET A 625 -14.60 -17.77 -51.11
C MET A 625 -16.03 -17.29 -51.44
N ILE A 626 -16.32 -16.00 -51.20
CA ILE A 626 -17.61 -15.41 -51.53
C ILE A 626 -17.83 -15.32 -53.05
N LYS A 627 -16.81 -14.88 -53.81
CA LYS A 627 -16.90 -14.70 -55.27
C LYS A 627 -17.00 -16.01 -56.05
N GLU A 628 -16.32 -17.05 -55.60
CA GLU A 628 -16.30 -18.38 -56.23
C GLU A 628 -17.59 -19.16 -55.96
N SER A 629 -18.28 -18.87 -54.84
CA SER A 629 -19.53 -19.53 -54.51
C SER A 629 -20.73 -18.89 -55.20
N LYS A 630 -21.42 -19.67 -56.05
CA LYS A 630 -22.68 -19.26 -56.70
C LYS A 630 -23.81 -18.92 -55.72
N PHE A 631 -23.71 -19.39 -54.47
CA PHE A 631 -24.71 -19.15 -53.43
C PHE A 631 -24.41 -17.90 -52.59
N LEU A 632 -23.15 -17.46 -52.53
CA LEU A 632 -22.71 -16.33 -51.70
C LEU A 632 -22.50 -15.03 -52.51
N LYS A 633 -21.97 -15.10 -53.73
CA LYS A 633 -21.47 -13.94 -54.51
C LYS A 633 -22.41 -12.73 -54.57
N ASN A 634 -23.72 -12.97 -54.67
CA ASN A 634 -24.72 -11.91 -54.79
C ASN A 634 -25.50 -11.66 -53.48
N LYS A 635 -25.24 -12.42 -52.42
CA LYS A 635 -26.01 -12.38 -51.16
C LYS A 635 -25.17 -11.95 -49.96
N VAL A 636 -23.86 -12.17 -50.01
CA VAL A 636 -22.94 -11.82 -48.93
C VAL A 636 -22.04 -10.67 -49.36
N THR A 637 -21.95 -9.64 -48.53
CA THR A 637 -21.01 -8.53 -48.70
C THR A 637 -20.14 -8.42 -47.46
N MET A 638 -18.84 -8.23 -47.64
CA MET A 638 -17.88 -8.13 -46.54
C MET A 638 -17.32 -6.71 -46.45
N TYR A 639 -17.30 -6.18 -45.24
CA TYR A 639 -16.81 -4.86 -44.90
C TYR A 639 -15.64 -4.96 -43.94
N PHE A 640 -14.68 -4.06 -44.10
CA PHE A 640 -13.48 -3.90 -43.28
C PHE A 640 -13.09 -2.43 -43.30
N ASP A 641 -12.41 -1.95 -42.26
CA ASP A 641 -11.89 -0.57 -42.16
C ASP A 641 -12.92 0.54 -42.43
N LEU A 642 -14.08 0.43 -41.78
CA LEU A 642 -15.18 1.38 -41.95
C LEU A 642 -14.92 2.70 -41.20
N LYS A 643 -15.37 3.81 -41.78
CA LYS A 643 -15.49 5.09 -41.07
C LYS A 643 -16.71 5.09 -40.17
N SER A 644 -16.73 5.93 -39.13
CA SER A 644 -17.86 6.03 -38.18
C SER A 644 -19.23 6.17 -38.88
N ASN A 645 -19.35 7.06 -39.87
CA ASN A 645 -20.63 7.25 -40.59
C ASN A 645 -21.06 6.01 -41.38
N GLU A 646 -20.12 5.29 -42.00
CA GLU A 646 -20.40 4.06 -42.75
C GLU A 646 -20.80 2.94 -41.79
N TYR A 647 -20.17 2.88 -40.63
CA TYR A 647 -20.51 1.92 -39.58
C TYR A 647 -21.88 2.21 -38.95
N ASN A 648 -22.21 3.48 -38.71
CA ASN A 648 -23.52 3.92 -38.24
C ASN A 648 -24.62 3.60 -39.28
N ALA A 649 -24.33 3.82 -40.57
CA ALA A 649 -25.23 3.39 -41.64
C ALA A 649 -25.39 1.86 -41.65
N LEU A 650 -24.31 1.11 -41.42
CA LEU A 650 -24.33 -0.35 -41.38
C LEU A 650 -25.22 -0.88 -40.24
N TYR A 651 -25.21 -0.25 -39.07
CA TYR A 651 -26.05 -0.62 -37.93
C TYR A 651 -27.50 -0.18 -38.11
N SER A 652 -27.74 1.07 -38.50
CA SER A 652 -29.08 1.66 -38.64
C SER A 652 -29.96 0.96 -39.69
N HIS A 653 -29.37 0.39 -40.74
CA HIS A 653 -30.12 -0.32 -41.79
C HIS A 653 -30.15 -1.85 -41.62
N ALA A 654 -29.44 -2.40 -40.64
CA ALA A 654 -29.53 -3.82 -40.35
C ALA A 654 -30.96 -4.17 -39.89
N LYS A 655 -31.46 -5.31 -40.37
CA LYS A 655 -32.68 -5.94 -39.85
C LYS A 655 -32.42 -6.56 -38.47
N LYS A 656 -31.30 -7.28 -38.38
CA LYS A 656 -30.85 -7.98 -37.18
C LYS A 656 -29.33 -8.00 -37.16
N ILE A 657 -28.76 -7.88 -35.97
CA ILE A 657 -27.32 -7.90 -35.71
C ILE A 657 -26.98 -9.22 -35.00
N ILE A 658 -25.93 -9.89 -35.44
CA ILE A 658 -25.57 -11.21 -34.93
C ILE A 658 -24.08 -11.18 -34.56
N ILE A 659 -23.80 -11.48 -33.29
CA ILE A 659 -22.45 -11.56 -32.71
C ILE A 659 -22.23 -12.99 -32.22
N ILE A 660 -21.46 -13.77 -32.97
CA ILE A 660 -21.35 -15.22 -32.79
C ILE A 660 -20.28 -15.67 -31.79
N HIS A 661 -19.38 -14.77 -31.39
CA HIS A 661 -18.28 -15.03 -30.46
C HIS A 661 -17.86 -13.74 -29.75
N ASP A 662 -16.96 -13.83 -28.77
CA ASP A 662 -16.43 -12.65 -28.09
C ASP A 662 -15.69 -11.71 -29.06
N LEU A 663 -15.88 -10.41 -28.88
CA LEU A 663 -15.37 -9.33 -29.73
C LEU A 663 -14.83 -8.19 -28.88
N LYS A 664 -13.82 -7.50 -29.43
CA LYS A 664 -13.40 -6.20 -28.91
C LYS A 664 -14.52 -5.18 -28.97
N HIS A 665 -14.53 -4.28 -28.00
CA HIS A 665 -15.48 -3.17 -27.90
C HIS A 665 -16.95 -3.61 -27.98
N VAL A 666 -17.25 -4.85 -27.61
CA VAL A 666 -18.60 -5.42 -27.77
C VAL A 666 -19.66 -4.57 -27.08
N TYR A 667 -19.34 -3.96 -25.94
CA TYR A 667 -20.26 -3.06 -25.25
C TYR A 667 -20.63 -1.81 -26.06
N PHE A 668 -19.69 -1.18 -26.77
CA PHE A 668 -20.03 -0.06 -27.67
C PHE A 668 -20.90 -0.52 -28.85
N LYS A 669 -20.65 -1.72 -29.39
CA LYS A 669 -21.49 -2.33 -30.44
C LYS A 669 -22.92 -2.56 -29.96
N LEU A 670 -23.07 -3.11 -28.75
CA LEU A 670 -24.37 -3.39 -28.14
C LEU A 670 -25.14 -2.12 -27.82
N ALA A 671 -24.47 -1.09 -27.31
CA ALA A 671 -25.07 0.23 -27.09
C ALA A 671 -25.58 0.84 -28.40
N LYS A 672 -24.79 0.75 -29.47
CA LYS A 672 -25.18 1.21 -30.81
C LYS A 672 -26.37 0.43 -31.38
N ALA A 673 -26.38 -0.88 -31.24
CA ALA A 673 -27.51 -1.72 -31.64
C ALA A 673 -28.80 -1.34 -30.91
N MET A 674 -28.71 -1.07 -29.59
CA MET A 674 -29.81 -0.59 -28.78
C MET A 674 -30.31 0.79 -29.22
N GLN A 675 -29.42 1.75 -29.50
CA GLN A 675 -29.79 3.09 -29.97
C GLN A 675 -30.61 3.05 -31.27
N TYR A 676 -30.24 2.16 -32.19
CA TYR A 676 -30.98 1.94 -33.44
C TYR A 676 -32.13 0.92 -33.30
N LYS A 677 -32.44 0.48 -32.08
CA LYS A 677 -33.51 -0.48 -31.74
C LYS A 677 -33.43 -1.76 -32.59
N LYS A 678 -32.22 -2.30 -32.75
CA LYS A 678 -31.97 -3.47 -33.60
C LYS A 678 -32.07 -4.76 -32.81
N GLU A 679 -32.83 -5.71 -33.35
CA GLU A 679 -32.81 -7.08 -32.85
C GLU A 679 -31.38 -7.59 -32.90
N THR A 680 -30.87 -8.04 -31.75
CA THR A 680 -29.47 -8.43 -31.61
C THR A 680 -29.38 -9.80 -30.99
N ILE A 681 -28.69 -10.73 -31.68
CA ILE A 681 -28.46 -12.10 -31.25
C ILE A 681 -26.98 -12.27 -30.87
N LEU A 682 -26.73 -12.72 -29.65
CA LEU A 682 -25.42 -12.85 -29.05
C LEU A 682 -25.11 -14.31 -28.71
N HIS A 683 -23.83 -14.64 -28.73
CA HIS A 683 -23.36 -15.82 -28.00
C HIS A 683 -23.69 -15.68 -26.50
N ASN A 684 -24.12 -16.76 -25.85
CA ASN A 684 -24.54 -16.74 -24.45
C ASN A 684 -23.36 -16.65 -23.46
N PHE A 685 -22.71 -15.48 -23.40
CA PHE A 685 -21.70 -15.17 -22.39
C PHE A 685 -22.34 -14.52 -21.14
N PRO A 686 -21.92 -14.91 -19.92
CA PRO A 686 -22.46 -14.35 -18.68
C PRO A 686 -22.32 -12.83 -18.56
N PHE A 687 -21.23 -12.24 -19.06
CA PHE A 687 -20.92 -10.82 -18.89
C PHE A 687 -21.77 -9.87 -19.76
N TYR A 688 -22.62 -10.39 -20.65
CA TYR A 688 -23.60 -9.58 -21.38
C TYR A 688 -24.83 -9.21 -20.54
N LYS A 689 -25.17 -10.02 -19.53
CA LYS A 689 -26.35 -9.79 -18.69
C LYS A 689 -26.25 -8.56 -17.81
N ASP A 690 -25.04 -8.27 -17.32
CA ASP A 690 -24.78 -7.02 -16.57
C ASP A 690 -25.06 -5.80 -17.43
N PHE A 691 -24.81 -5.92 -18.73
CA PHE A 691 -24.98 -4.85 -19.69
C PHE A 691 -26.44 -4.63 -20.09
N GLU A 692 -27.24 -5.70 -20.19
CA GLU A 692 -28.70 -5.58 -20.37
C GLU A 692 -29.34 -4.74 -19.27
N ASN A 693 -28.91 -4.96 -18.02
CA ASN A 693 -29.38 -4.18 -16.88
C ASN A 693 -28.94 -2.72 -16.98
N ALA A 694 -27.69 -2.47 -17.40
CA ALA A 694 -27.17 -1.12 -17.55
C ALA A 694 -27.87 -0.33 -18.68
N LEU A 695 -28.20 -0.99 -19.79
CA LEU A 695 -28.89 -0.37 -20.93
C LEU A 695 -30.43 -0.40 -20.83
N ASN A 696 -30.98 -1.17 -19.90
CA ASN A 696 -32.40 -1.52 -19.86
C ASN A 696 -32.91 -2.05 -21.23
N TYR A 697 -32.13 -2.95 -21.83
CA TYR A 697 -32.40 -3.52 -23.15
C TYR A 697 -32.16 -5.04 -23.13
N THR A 698 -33.05 -5.80 -23.77
CA THR A 698 -32.96 -7.27 -23.80
C THR A 698 -32.35 -7.75 -25.11
N PHE A 699 -31.33 -8.58 -25.03
CA PHE A 699 -30.69 -9.26 -26.14
C PHE A 699 -31.17 -10.72 -26.25
N ASN A 700 -31.07 -11.27 -27.46
CA ASN A 700 -31.38 -12.68 -27.70
C ASN A 700 -30.09 -13.50 -27.61
N TYR A 701 -30.14 -14.63 -26.91
CA TYR A 701 -28.94 -15.46 -26.68
C TYR A 701 -29.05 -16.81 -27.39
N LYS A 702 -27.98 -17.20 -28.08
CA LYS A 702 -27.84 -18.52 -28.71
C LYS A 702 -26.46 -19.11 -28.37
N ASN A 703 -26.35 -20.44 -28.32
CA ASN A 703 -25.08 -21.11 -28.10
C ASN A 703 -24.43 -21.52 -29.43
N PHE A 704 -23.71 -20.58 -30.05
CA PHE A 704 -23.01 -20.82 -31.31
C PHE A 704 -21.86 -21.84 -31.24
N ALA A 705 -21.47 -22.29 -30.05
CA ALA A 705 -20.37 -23.24 -29.86
C ALA A 705 -20.84 -24.71 -29.80
N SER A 706 -22.11 -24.98 -29.47
CA SER A 706 -22.57 -26.33 -29.09
C SER A 706 -23.32 -27.11 -30.19
N ASN A 707 -23.80 -26.47 -31.26
CA ASN A 707 -24.65 -27.12 -32.28
C ASN A 707 -24.15 -26.83 -33.71
N ASP A 708 -24.18 -27.85 -34.57
CA ASP A 708 -24.23 -27.65 -36.02
C ASP A 708 -25.63 -27.12 -36.38
N ASN A 709 -25.72 -25.99 -37.08
CA ASN A 709 -26.95 -25.32 -37.57
C ASN A 709 -27.59 -24.19 -36.74
N VAL A 710 -26.96 -23.62 -35.71
CA VAL A 710 -27.52 -22.46 -34.97
C VAL A 710 -27.83 -21.26 -35.89
N LEU A 711 -27.01 -21.06 -36.92
CA LEU A 711 -27.24 -20.01 -37.91
C LEU A 711 -28.53 -20.22 -38.71
N PHE A 712 -28.87 -21.48 -39.03
CA PHE A 712 -30.15 -21.79 -39.70
C PHE A 712 -31.33 -21.37 -38.84
N GLU A 713 -31.31 -21.66 -37.54
CA GLU A 713 -32.36 -21.20 -36.61
C GLU A 713 -32.47 -19.68 -36.60
N VAL A 714 -31.34 -18.99 -36.42
CA VAL A 714 -31.26 -17.52 -36.35
C VAL A 714 -31.84 -16.84 -37.59
N PHE A 715 -31.58 -17.39 -38.78
CA PHE A 715 -32.11 -16.85 -40.04
C PHE A 715 -33.53 -17.34 -40.39
N SER A 716 -34.01 -18.40 -39.75
CA SER A 716 -35.34 -18.99 -40.02
C SER A 716 -36.42 -18.49 -39.05
N GLU A 717 -36.05 -18.10 -37.84
CA GLU A 717 -36.95 -17.56 -36.82
C GLU A 717 -37.52 -16.18 -37.24
N SER A 718 -38.84 -16.10 -37.39
CA SER A 718 -39.59 -14.84 -37.34
C SER A 718 -39.99 -14.58 -35.89
N ILE A 719 -39.24 -13.73 -35.18
CA ILE A 719 -39.56 -13.35 -33.81
C ILE A 719 -40.40 -12.07 -33.87
N GLU A 720 -41.51 -12.02 -33.13
CA GLU A 720 -42.35 -10.84 -33.01
C GLU A 720 -41.57 -9.67 -32.39
N ASP A 721 -41.68 -8.48 -33.02
CA ASP A 721 -41.07 -7.23 -32.55
C ASP A 721 -41.56 -6.88 -31.15
N LYS A 722 -40.74 -7.15 -30.13
CA LYS A 722 -40.92 -6.54 -28.80
C LYS A 722 -40.31 -5.14 -28.83
N GLN A 723 -41.14 -4.13 -29.04
CA GLN A 723 -40.74 -2.75 -28.80
C GLN A 723 -40.43 -2.56 -27.32
N VAL A 724 -39.18 -2.18 -27.03
CA VAL A 724 -38.75 -1.76 -25.69
C VAL A 724 -38.38 -0.27 -25.77
N ASP A 725 -39.01 0.53 -24.91
CA ASP A 725 -38.68 1.94 -24.73
C ASP A 725 -37.50 2.08 -23.76
N ALA A 726 -36.32 2.39 -24.30
CA ALA A 726 -35.15 2.78 -23.51
C ALA A 726 -35.20 4.29 -23.20
N LYS A 727 -35.05 4.67 -21.92
CA LYS A 727 -34.91 6.08 -21.49
C LYS A 727 -33.44 6.39 -21.22
N LEU A 728 -32.81 7.22 -22.05
CA LEU A 728 -31.38 7.55 -22.04
C LEU A 728 -30.96 8.57 -20.95
N GLU A 729 -31.85 9.49 -20.56
CA GLU A 729 -31.48 10.68 -19.75
C GLU A 729 -31.07 10.39 -18.28
N HIS A 730 -31.42 9.24 -17.71
CA HIS A 730 -31.15 8.93 -16.29
C HIS A 730 -29.73 8.37 -16.01
N ILE A 731 -28.97 7.97 -17.04
CA ILE A 731 -27.71 7.23 -16.87
C ILE A 731 -26.53 8.17 -16.50
N HIS A 732 -26.50 9.40 -17.01
CA HIS A 732 -25.29 10.25 -16.94
C HIS A 732 -25.05 10.99 -15.61
N MET A 733 -26.09 11.41 -14.87
CA MET A 733 -25.90 12.19 -13.63
C MET A 733 -25.45 11.34 -12.43
N ASN A 734 -25.92 10.10 -12.30
CA ASN A 734 -25.49 9.20 -11.23
C ASN A 734 -24.04 8.75 -11.41
N ALA A 735 -23.62 8.58 -12.66
CA ALA A 735 -22.28 8.13 -13.00
C ALA A 735 -21.16 9.02 -12.44
N MET A 736 -21.34 10.34 -12.43
CA MET A 736 -20.32 11.28 -11.93
C MET A 736 -20.08 11.14 -10.42
N ASN A 737 -21.13 10.88 -9.63
CA ASN A 737 -21.01 10.69 -8.18
C ASN A 737 -20.30 9.38 -7.85
N GLU A 738 -20.64 8.32 -8.56
CA GLU A 738 -20.03 7.00 -8.41
C GLU A 738 -18.55 7.05 -8.75
N ILE A 739 -18.16 7.68 -9.86
CA ILE A 739 -16.75 7.86 -10.23
C ILE A 739 -15.99 8.69 -9.20
N ALA A 740 -16.58 9.76 -8.66
CA ALA A 740 -15.93 10.55 -7.62
C ALA A 740 -15.64 9.71 -6.35
N GLN A 741 -16.55 8.80 -5.97
CA GLN A 741 -16.30 7.86 -4.87
C GLN A 741 -15.19 6.87 -5.19
N VAL A 742 -15.15 6.34 -6.41
CA VAL A 742 -14.06 5.47 -6.88
C VAL A 742 -12.72 6.20 -6.80
N TRP A 743 -12.63 7.43 -7.31
CA TRP A 743 -11.41 8.22 -7.21
C TRP A 743 -11.02 8.53 -5.75
N ARG A 744 -11.98 8.81 -4.87
CA ARG A 744 -11.72 9.07 -3.44
C ARG A 744 -11.16 7.84 -2.71
N LYS A 745 -11.49 6.64 -3.19
CA LYS A 745 -10.93 5.39 -2.65
C LYS A 745 -9.49 5.17 -3.14
N LEU A 746 -9.16 5.66 -4.33
CA LEU A 746 -7.87 5.44 -4.99
C LEU A 746 -6.78 6.46 -4.65
N LEU A 747 -7.13 7.73 -4.59
CA LEU A 747 -6.21 8.87 -4.42
C LEU A 747 -5.99 9.23 -2.95
#